data_AF-A0A3R7FYV4-F1
#
_entry.id   AF-A0A3R7FYV4-F1
#
_cell.length_a   1.000
_cell.length_b   1.000
_cell.length_c   1.000
_cell.angle_alpha   90.00
_cell.angle_beta   90.00
_cell.angle_gamma   90.00
#
_symmetry.space_group_name_H-M   'P 1'
#
loop_
_entity.id
_entity.type
_entity.pdbx_description
1 polymer ?
#
loop_
_entity_poly.entity_id
_entity_poly.type
_entity_poly.pdbx_seq_one_letter_code
_entity_poly.pdbx_strand_id
1 'polypeptide(L)'
;MPEDKCSLQYQFGDVTPSQACRISGTSDTTKVPQQFHLAFAGEEAGTGMAISWTTFALESKPAVWIGAKKTKVALVKSAKIETKSYYKDDDYELYSYHAVVGGLKPNTEYFYKVGSDTETKWQSTVSSFKTARSSGDTSPFTVAVFGDMGTEANSVASNKYVNSLVGKVDFVYHLGDVSYADNDFLNAKRIFGFFYEEIFNKFMNSLTNVMRQMAYMVVVGNHEAECHSPTCLLSDSKKDQLGNYTAFNARFRMPSAESGGVLNMWYSFEYASVHFTTISSETDYPDAPSNAYLTNRTYGNFGDQLTWLEADLKAADANRENVPWVIVGMHRPIYTLRSCDANGVPNNDYESLNVQKAFEKLFIKYKVDLVYQGHVHSYERHYPTANNTAVMDGVSKDGKTYTNPQAPVHVIAGMAGNSEGLYQFKDPPSPEWLVLMDNTKYGITTLTVEPTKLTVTTIEAATEKDKTIDQMFLWNQGQGKFLRRRREVHHRRTKTTSEGFVEHVKHFFRDGDNSAMSGSAVDDSKCVYKWSSLSCTPEDSCSLQYQFGDLTPSEACRVSDSSNAIKIPQQFHLAFAGEEAGTGMTISWTTFALDNDPAVWLGSTETKLKVVTDTEVVAKSYYKDDDYELYSYHTVVSGLEPNTEYFYRVGSASDKTFQSAVSSFTTARSSGDDSPFTIVVYGDIGADDNSVATNKYVNTLVDEVDFIYHLGDMSYADNAFLTAKRVFGFYYEQVYNKFMNSMTNVMRQMAYMVLVGNHEAECHSPTCLLSNSKKDQL
;
A
#
# COMPACT_ATOMS: atom_id res chain seq x y z
N MET A 1 23.40 8.15 4.08
CA MET A 1 23.99 9.51 4.17
C MET A 1 23.05 10.34 5.04
N PRO A 2 23.53 11.34 5.79
CA PRO A 2 22.68 12.11 6.70
C PRO A 2 21.51 12.76 5.92
N GLU A 3 20.27 12.41 6.27
CA GLU A 3 19.03 12.87 5.60
C GLU A 3 18.85 14.39 5.68
N ASP A 4 19.37 15.00 6.74
CA ASP A 4 19.36 16.43 7.05
C ASP A 4 20.24 17.28 6.12
N LYS A 5 21.10 16.66 5.32
CA LYS A 5 22.00 17.37 4.38
C LYS A 5 21.64 17.20 2.92
N CYS A 6 20.68 16.36 2.55
CA CYS A 6 20.34 16.11 1.15
C CYS A 6 18.95 16.62 0.79
N SER A 7 18.80 17.25 -0.37
CA SER A 7 17.51 17.66 -0.94
C SER A 7 17.46 17.34 -2.43
N LEU A 8 16.24 17.29 -2.99
CA LEU A 8 16.06 17.20 -4.44
C LEU A 8 16.39 18.56 -5.07
N GLN A 9 17.58 18.65 -5.68
CA GLN A 9 18.06 19.83 -6.39
C GLN A 9 18.31 19.47 -7.86
N TYR A 10 17.28 19.63 -8.69
CA TYR A 10 17.41 19.41 -10.13
C TYR A 10 18.38 20.44 -10.74
N GLN A 11 19.37 19.95 -11.47
CA GLN A 11 20.30 20.75 -12.27
C GLN A 11 20.17 20.36 -13.75
N PHE A 12 20.77 21.18 -14.63
CA PHE A 12 20.89 20.85 -16.04
C PHE A 12 21.58 19.49 -16.21
N GLY A 13 20.88 18.52 -16.80
CA GLY A 13 21.38 17.13 -16.92
C GLY A 13 20.47 16.11 -16.23
N ASP A 14 19.71 16.55 -15.23
CA ASP A 14 18.88 15.65 -14.45
C ASP A 14 17.61 15.28 -15.19
N VAL A 15 17.32 13.99 -15.16
CA VAL A 15 16.02 13.45 -15.45
C VAL A 15 15.43 12.92 -14.15
N THR A 16 15.96 11.90 -13.47
CA THR A 16 15.26 11.26 -12.34
C THR A 16 15.43 11.99 -11.00
N PRO A 17 14.51 11.80 -10.02
CA PRO A 17 14.73 12.23 -8.64
C PRO A 17 16.04 11.70 -8.05
N SER A 18 16.43 10.47 -8.41
CA SER A 18 17.71 9.88 -7.99
C SER A 18 18.92 10.69 -8.48
N GLN A 19 18.83 11.32 -9.66
CA GLN A 19 19.89 12.21 -10.17
C GLN A 19 19.88 13.59 -9.50
N ALA A 20 18.69 14.06 -9.11
CA ALA A 20 18.50 15.32 -8.41
C ALA A 20 18.79 15.25 -6.90
N CYS A 21 18.89 14.06 -6.30
CA CYS A 21 19.18 13.89 -4.88
C CYS A 21 20.65 14.24 -4.58
N ARG A 22 20.88 15.39 -3.92
CA ARG A 22 22.22 15.95 -3.69
C ARG A 22 22.31 16.67 -2.35
N ILE A 23 23.54 16.93 -1.89
CA ILE A 23 23.77 17.76 -0.70
C ILE A 23 23.20 19.16 -0.94
N SER A 24 22.43 19.67 0.01
CA SER A 24 21.78 20.96 -0.05
C SER A 24 22.80 22.11 -0.14
N GLY A 25 22.99 22.68 -1.34
CA GLY A 25 23.66 23.97 -1.55
C GLY A 25 24.80 23.99 -2.60
N THR A 26 24.67 24.88 -3.59
CA THR A 26 25.71 25.81 -4.15
C THR A 26 25.23 26.54 -5.43
N SER A 27 24.10 26.15 -6.04
CA SER A 27 23.55 26.81 -7.24
C SER A 27 22.06 27.14 -7.08
N ASP A 28 21.63 28.30 -7.58
CA ASP A 28 20.20 28.61 -7.76
C ASP A 28 19.61 27.56 -8.71
N THR A 29 18.56 26.88 -8.29
CA THR A 29 17.84 25.85 -9.05
C THR A 29 16.34 26.16 -9.16
N THR A 30 15.92 27.33 -8.66
CA THR A 30 14.50 27.68 -8.50
C THR A 30 13.75 27.76 -9.83
N LYS A 31 14.46 28.07 -10.93
CA LYS A 31 13.91 28.11 -12.30
C LYS A 31 14.16 26.85 -13.13
N VAL A 32 14.81 25.83 -12.57
CA VAL A 32 15.00 24.56 -13.27
C VAL A 32 13.65 23.84 -13.35
N PRO A 33 13.20 23.41 -14.54
CA PRO A 33 11.97 22.64 -14.68
C PRO A 33 11.98 21.34 -13.86
N GLN A 34 10.90 21.07 -13.13
CA GLN A 34 10.68 19.86 -12.33
C GLN A 34 9.27 19.30 -12.56
N GLN A 35 8.96 18.16 -11.94
CA GLN A 35 7.60 17.58 -11.88
C GLN A 35 6.92 17.45 -13.26
N PHE A 36 7.69 16.98 -14.24
CA PHE A 36 7.24 16.78 -15.61
C PHE A 36 6.06 15.83 -15.65
N HIS A 37 5.00 16.25 -16.33
CA HIS A 37 3.86 15.38 -16.59
C HIS A 37 3.21 15.71 -17.93
N LEU A 38 2.62 14.68 -18.53
CA LEU A 38 2.08 14.71 -19.87
C LEU A 38 0.60 14.32 -19.84
N ALA A 39 -0.20 14.91 -20.72
CA ALA A 39 -1.58 14.48 -20.95
C ALA A 39 -1.92 14.60 -22.44
N PHE A 40 -2.78 13.72 -22.94
CA PHE A 40 -3.24 13.82 -24.33
C PHE A 40 -3.94 15.15 -24.58
N ALA A 41 -3.78 15.67 -25.79
CA ALA A 41 -4.37 16.94 -26.23
C ALA A 41 -4.55 16.95 -27.75
N GLY A 42 -5.02 18.07 -28.28
CA GLY A 42 -5.28 18.29 -29.70
C GLY A 42 -6.74 18.10 -30.08
N GLU A 43 -7.15 18.71 -31.20
CA GLU A 43 -8.52 18.64 -31.72
C GLU A 43 -8.89 17.23 -32.19
N GLU A 44 -7.90 16.48 -32.70
CA GLU A 44 -8.05 15.09 -33.13
C GLU A 44 -7.15 14.17 -32.30
N ALA A 45 -7.63 12.95 -32.01
CA ALA A 45 -6.89 11.94 -31.26
C ALA A 45 -5.51 11.67 -31.86
N GLY A 46 -4.47 11.79 -31.02
CA GLY A 46 -3.08 11.56 -31.40
C GLY A 46 -2.36 12.74 -32.04
N THR A 47 -3.04 13.88 -32.21
CA THR A 47 -2.44 15.05 -32.89
C THR A 47 -1.83 16.09 -31.96
N GLY A 48 -1.97 15.92 -30.64
CA GLY A 48 -1.38 16.82 -29.67
C GLY A 48 -0.99 16.19 -28.34
N MET A 49 -0.25 16.97 -27.56
CA MET A 49 0.19 16.64 -26.20
C MET A 49 0.24 17.92 -25.36
N ALA A 50 -0.30 17.87 -24.14
CA ALA A 50 -0.05 18.85 -23.10
C ALA A 50 1.24 18.46 -22.37
N ILE A 51 2.25 19.33 -22.42
CA ILE A 51 3.54 19.15 -21.77
C ILE A 51 3.61 20.11 -20.59
N SER A 52 3.67 19.56 -19.39
CA SER A 52 3.63 20.34 -18.15
C SER A 52 4.89 20.16 -17.31
N TRP A 53 5.29 21.22 -16.61
CA TRP A 53 6.40 21.22 -15.64
C TRP A 53 6.19 22.31 -14.60
N THR A 54 6.97 22.29 -13.53
CA THR A 54 6.93 23.30 -12.47
C THR A 54 8.29 23.96 -12.23
N THR A 55 8.27 25.18 -11.67
CA THR A 55 9.44 25.88 -11.12
C THR A 55 9.06 26.56 -9.80
N PHE A 56 10.05 26.81 -8.94
CA PHE A 56 9.89 27.51 -7.65
C PHE A 56 10.19 29.02 -7.74
N ALA A 57 10.48 29.51 -8.94
CA ALA A 57 10.52 30.93 -9.26
C ALA A 57 9.97 31.15 -10.66
N LEU A 58 9.32 32.30 -10.89
CA LEU A 58 8.72 32.63 -12.18
C LEU A 58 9.77 32.70 -13.29
N GLU A 59 9.57 31.90 -14.34
CA GLU A 59 10.26 32.03 -15.62
C GLU A 59 9.44 32.95 -16.53
N SER A 60 10.04 34.07 -16.93
CA SER A 60 9.40 35.10 -17.75
C SER A 60 9.21 34.73 -19.22
N LYS A 61 10.03 33.78 -19.71
CA LYS A 61 10.03 33.31 -21.10
C LYS A 61 10.07 31.77 -21.14
N PRO A 62 9.02 31.11 -20.63
CA PRO A 62 8.94 29.66 -20.71
C PRO A 62 8.83 29.24 -22.16
N ALA A 63 9.44 28.10 -22.50
CA ALA A 63 9.51 27.58 -23.85
C ALA A 63 9.51 26.04 -23.86
N VAL A 64 9.07 25.49 -24.98
CA VAL A 64 9.09 24.06 -25.26
C VAL A 64 9.72 23.81 -26.63
N TRP A 65 10.56 22.78 -26.70
CA TRP A 65 11.16 22.30 -27.93
C TRP A 65 10.69 20.87 -28.19
N ILE A 66 10.38 20.56 -29.44
CA ILE A 66 9.98 19.21 -29.86
C ILE A 66 10.70 18.80 -31.14
N GLY A 67 10.92 17.51 -31.34
CA GLY A 67 11.44 16.98 -32.60
C GLY A 67 11.32 15.47 -32.71
N ALA A 68 11.43 14.96 -33.93
CA ALA A 68 11.36 13.52 -34.20
C ALA A 68 12.65 12.76 -33.80
N LYS A 69 13.71 13.46 -33.35
CA LYS A 69 14.99 12.87 -32.93
C LYS A 69 15.53 13.60 -31.71
N LYS A 70 16.11 12.86 -30.75
CA LYS A 70 16.71 13.39 -29.51
C LYS A 70 17.70 14.54 -29.75
N THR A 71 18.50 14.47 -30.80
CA THR A 71 19.53 15.47 -31.15
C THR A 71 18.99 16.65 -31.97
N LYS A 72 17.72 16.64 -32.36
CA LYS A 72 17.10 17.64 -33.25
C LYS A 72 15.72 18.05 -32.73
N VAL A 73 15.68 18.67 -31.55
CA VAL A 73 14.50 19.34 -31.02
C VAL A 73 14.52 20.81 -31.41
N ALA A 74 13.38 21.36 -31.85
CA ALA A 74 13.23 22.74 -32.30
C ALA A 74 12.17 23.48 -31.47
N LEU A 75 12.39 24.78 -31.28
CA LEU A 75 11.48 25.63 -30.49
C LEU A 75 10.09 25.65 -31.14
N VAL A 76 9.06 25.33 -30.35
CA VAL A 76 7.68 25.36 -30.83
C VAL A 76 7.13 26.77 -30.67
N LYS A 77 7.39 27.64 -31.66
CA LYS A 77 6.98 29.05 -31.63
C LYS A 77 5.47 29.26 -31.52
N SER A 78 4.67 28.28 -31.92
CA SER A 78 3.21 28.30 -31.86
C SER A 78 2.64 27.79 -30.54
N ALA A 79 3.46 27.22 -29.65
CA ALA A 79 2.98 26.71 -28.37
C ALA A 79 2.52 27.87 -27.48
N LYS A 80 1.24 27.86 -27.11
CA LYS A 80 0.75 28.70 -26.02
C LYS A 80 1.07 28.00 -24.72
N ILE A 81 1.76 28.71 -23.83
CA ILE A 81 2.14 28.20 -22.51
C ILE A 81 1.32 28.96 -21.49
N GLU A 82 0.43 28.25 -20.80
CA GLU A 82 -0.29 28.77 -19.65
C GLU A 82 0.61 28.66 -18.41
N THR A 83 0.65 29.71 -17.60
CA THR A 83 1.36 29.71 -16.31
C THR A 83 0.35 29.88 -15.19
N LYS A 84 0.34 28.95 -14.24
CA LYS A 84 -0.53 28.97 -13.06
C LYS A 84 0.30 28.99 -11.78
N SER A 85 -0.13 29.77 -10.82
CA SER A 85 0.29 29.70 -9.42
C SER A 85 -0.98 29.76 -8.57
N TYR A 86 -1.02 28.97 -7.52
CA TYR A 86 -2.23 28.75 -6.73
C TYR A 86 -2.02 28.95 -5.24
N TYR A 87 -0.79 28.72 -4.77
CA TYR A 87 -0.40 28.89 -3.38
C TYR A 87 0.93 29.64 -3.30
N LYS A 88 0.94 30.65 -2.43
CA LYS A 88 2.10 31.45 -2.08
C LYS A 88 2.12 31.73 -0.57
N ASP A 89 3.29 31.56 0.02
CA ASP A 89 3.65 32.15 1.32
C ASP A 89 5.04 32.82 1.23
N ASP A 90 5.60 33.20 2.38
CA ASP A 90 6.87 33.94 2.46
C ASP A 90 8.07 33.12 1.94
N ASP A 91 8.03 31.79 2.09
CA ASP A 91 9.14 30.88 1.79
C ASP A 91 8.83 29.90 0.64
N TYR A 92 7.60 29.91 0.12
CA TYR A 92 7.12 29.01 -0.91
C TYR A 92 6.29 29.72 -1.98
N GLU A 93 6.67 29.49 -3.24
CA GLU A 93 5.83 29.80 -4.39
C GLU A 93 6.14 28.78 -5.49
N LEU A 94 5.10 28.22 -6.11
CA LEU A 94 5.24 27.27 -7.21
C LEU A 94 4.47 27.73 -8.44
N TYR A 95 5.14 27.66 -9.58
CA TYR A 95 4.60 27.99 -10.89
C TYR A 95 4.50 26.73 -11.73
N SER A 96 3.29 26.38 -12.15
CA SER A 96 3.00 25.31 -13.11
C SER A 96 2.87 25.89 -14.52
N TYR A 97 3.54 25.28 -15.49
CA TYR A 97 3.48 25.67 -16.90
C TYR A 97 2.83 24.55 -17.69
N HIS A 98 1.94 24.89 -18.62
CA HIS A 98 1.26 23.94 -19.49
C HIS A 98 1.38 24.37 -20.95
N ALA A 99 2.17 23.62 -21.72
CA ALA A 99 2.33 23.84 -23.15
C ALA A 99 1.48 22.84 -23.94
N VAL A 100 0.43 23.32 -24.63
CA VAL A 100 -0.32 22.45 -25.56
C VAL A 100 0.31 22.53 -26.94
N VAL A 101 0.86 21.40 -27.40
CA VAL A 101 1.53 21.27 -28.69
C VAL A 101 0.68 20.41 -29.61
N GLY A 102 0.20 21.00 -30.72
CA GLY A 102 -0.57 20.31 -31.76
C GLY A 102 0.23 20.03 -33.04
N GLY A 103 -0.44 19.48 -34.05
CA GLY A 103 0.17 19.18 -35.36
C GLY A 103 1.13 17.98 -35.33
N LEU A 104 1.01 17.13 -34.31
CA LEU A 104 1.81 15.93 -34.16
C LEU A 104 1.20 14.78 -34.97
N LYS A 105 2.02 13.79 -35.32
CA LYS A 105 1.54 12.56 -35.94
C LYS A 105 1.03 11.61 -34.85
N PRO A 106 -0.11 10.94 -35.05
CA PRO A 106 -0.57 9.88 -34.15
C PRO A 106 0.44 8.74 -34.01
N ASN A 107 0.40 8.04 -32.87
CA ASN A 107 1.20 6.84 -32.56
C ASN A 107 2.71 7.00 -32.84
N THR A 108 3.26 8.20 -32.63
CA THR A 108 4.62 8.57 -33.02
C THR A 108 5.42 9.02 -31.80
N GLU A 109 6.66 8.55 -31.69
CA GLU A 109 7.58 9.01 -30.65
C GLU A 109 8.14 10.39 -31.01
N TYR A 110 8.09 11.31 -30.04
CA TYR A 110 8.69 12.63 -30.11
C TYR A 110 9.64 12.84 -28.94
N PHE A 111 10.67 13.64 -29.18
CA PHE A 111 11.62 14.08 -28.17
C PHE A 111 11.33 15.53 -27.82
N TYR A 112 11.40 15.89 -26.54
CA TYR A 112 11.08 17.22 -26.08
C TYR A 112 11.99 17.70 -24.95
N LYS A 113 12.08 19.01 -24.79
CA LYS A 113 12.62 19.66 -23.59
C LYS A 113 11.83 20.94 -23.31
N VAL A 114 11.91 21.44 -22.08
CA VAL A 114 11.21 22.65 -21.62
C VAL A 114 12.15 23.57 -20.85
N GLY A 115 11.73 24.79 -20.54
CA GLY A 115 12.47 25.73 -19.69
C GLY A 115 12.59 27.12 -20.29
N SER A 116 13.65 27.85 -19.95
CA SER A 116 13.84 29.23 -20.41
C SER A 116 14.27 29.32 -21.88
N ASP A 117 13.58 30.13 -22.69
CA ASP A 117 14.01 30.47 -24.06
C ASP A 117 15.34 31.25 -24.08
N THR A 118 15.62 32.01 -23.02
CA THR A 118 16.76 32.93 -22.97
C THR A 118 17.96 32.42 -22.17
N GLU A 119 17.76 31.50 -21.23
CA GLU A 119 18.82 31.02 -20.35
C GLU A 119 18.96 29.49 -20.39
N THR A 120 20.00 28.99 -21.06
CA THR A 120 20.21 27.56 -21.28
C THR A 120 20.39 26.74 -19.98
N LYS A 121 20.85 27.36 -18.89
CA LYS A 121 20.99 26.72 -17.57
C LYS A 121 19.64 26.36 -16.92
N TRP A 122 18.55 27.01 -17.35
CA TRP A 122 17.18 26.75 -16.89
C TRP A 122 16.39 25.90 -17.89
N GLN A 123 17.08 25.22 -18.81
CA GLN A 123 16.45 24.26 -19.71
C GLN A 123 16.59 22.85 -19.15
N SER A 124 15.55 22.04 -19.36
CA SER A 124 15.61 20.63 -19.06
C SER A 124 16.51 19.88 -20.04
N THR A 125 16.88 18.67 -19.65
CA THR A 125 17.35 17.66 -20.60
C THR A 125 16.22 17.22 -21.54
N VAL A 126 16.62 16.51 -22.60
CA VAL A 126 15.67 15.96 -23.58
C VAL A 126 15.07 14.65 -23.05
N SER A 127 13.75 14.64 -22.90
CA SER A 127 12.92 13.46 -22.65
C SER A 127 12.22 13.03 -23.96
N SER A 128 11.45 11.95 -23.93
CA SER A 128 10.58 11.55 -25.04
C SER A 128 9.18 11.17 -24.55
N PHE A 129 8.23 11.21 -25.47
CA PHE A 129 6.88 10.68 -25.28
C PHE A 129 6.35 10.09 -26.56
N LYS A 130 5.26 9.33 -26.46
CA LYS A 130 4.52 8.83 -27.62
C LYS A 130 3.13 9.45 -27.68
N THR A 131 2.74 9.98 -28.84
CA THR A 131 1.38 10.50 -29.04
C THR A 131 0.33 9.39 -28.98
N ALA A 132 -0.91 9.77 -28.66
CA ALA A 132 -2.04 8.84 -28.72
C ALA A 132 -2.19 8.23 -30.12
N ARG A 133 -2.82 7.06 -30.18
CA ARG A 133 -3.22 6.45 -31.44
C ARG A 133 -4.43 7.19 -32.00
N SER A 134 -4.57 7.19 -33.32
CA SER A 134 -5.75 7.75 -33.97
C SER A 134 -7.02 7.03 -33.51
N SER A 135 -8.11 7.78 -33.46
CA SER A 135 -9.45 7.21 -33.28
C SER A 135 -9.70 6.12 -34.32
N GLY A 136 -10.21 4.96 -33.87
CA GLY A 136 -10.45 3.79 -34.72
C GLY A 136 -9.25 2.87 -34.97
N ASP A 137 -8.06 3.16 -34.40
CA ASP A 137 -6.95 2.20 -34.45
C ASP A 137 -7.36 0.91 -33.71
N THR A 138 -7.31 -0.22 -34.42
CA THR A 138 -7.73 -1.53 -33.91
C THR A 138 -6.61 -2.32 -33.25
N SER A 139 -5.40 -1.76 -33.17
CA SER A 139 -4.23 -2.43 -32.62
C SER A 139 -4.38 -2.55 -31.10
N PRO A 140 -4.07 -3.70 -30.48
CA PRO A 140 -4.18 -3.86 -29.04
C PRO A 140 -3.29 -2.87 -28.27
N PHE A 141 -3.75 -2.47 -27.09
CA PHE A 141 -3.02 -1.57 -26.19
C PHE A 141 -3.36 -1.86 -24.73
N THR A 142 -2.54 -1.37 -23.80
CA THR A 142 -2.73 -1.59 -22.36
C THR A 142 -2.66 -0.28 -21.59
N VAL A 143 -3.57 -0.10 -20.65
CA VAL A 143 -3.67 1.07 -19.77
C VAL A 143 -3.49 0.62 -18.31
N ALA A 144 -2.74 1.38 -17.51
CA ALA A 144 -2.74 1.20 -16.06
C ALA A 144 -3.85 2.06 -15.45
N VAL A 145 -4.69 1.48 -14.58
CA VAL A 145 -5.85 2.13 -13.98
C VAL A 145 -5.84 1.91 -12.47
N PHE A 146 -5.88 2.99 -11.69
CA PHE A 146 -5.87 2.95 -10.23
C PHE A 146 -6.27 4.30 -9.64
N GLY A 147 -6.82 4.34 -8.44
CA GLY A 147 -7.01 5.56 -7.65
C GLY A 147 -6.36 5.43 -6.28
N ASP A 148 -6.37 6.52 -5.51
CA ASP A 148 -6.18 6.46 -4.06
C ASP A 148 -4.77 6.01 -3.65
N MET A 149 -3.73 6.58 -4.28
CA MET A 149 -2.33 6.14 -4.09
C MET A 149 -1.66 6.83 -2.90
N GLY A 150 -1.68 8.16 -2.80
CA GLY A 150 -0.94 8.89 -1.78
C GLY A 150 0.59 8.68 -1.86
N THR A 151 1.30 8.96 -0.75
CA THR A 151 2.77 8.91 -0.71
C THR A 151 3.37 8.20 0.50
N GLU A 152 2.54 7.64 1.37
CA GLU A 152 2.96 7.05 2.64
C GLU A 152 3.28 5.55 2.51
N ALA A 153 3.60 4.86 3.61
CA ALA A 153 4.16 3.51 3.61
C ALA A 153 3.37 2.49 2.77
N ASN A 154 2.05 2.54 2.83
CA ASN A 154 1.14 1.69 2.06
C ASN A 154 1.31 1.85 0.53
N SER A 155 1.72 3.03 0.06
CA SER A 155 1.83 3.39 -1.36
C SER A 155 3.12 2.90 -2.00
N VAL A 156 4.14 2.55 -1.21
CA VAL A 156 5.51 2.30 -1.68
C VAL A 156 5.55 1.19 -2.74
N ALA A 157 4.84 0.07 -2.48
CA ALA A 157 4.78 -1.05 -3.42
C ALA A 157 4.10 -0.65 -4.74
N SER A 158 2.95 0.02 -4.65
CA SER A 158 2.19 0.50 -5.82
C SER A 158 2.97 1.53 -6.63
N ASN A 159 3.63 2.47 -5.95
CA ASN A 159 4.47 3.49 -6.57
C ASN A 159 5.64 2.86 -7.34
N LYS A 160 6.34 1.90 -6.72
CA LYS A 160 7.42 1.14 -7.36
C LYS A 160 6.89 0.37 -8.58
N TYR A 161 5.76 -0.33 -8.44
CA TYR A 161 5.19 -1.12 -9.52
C TYR A 161 4.80 -0.23 -10.71
N VAL A 162 4.11 0.90 -10.47
CA VAL A 162 3.72 1.86 -11.50
C VAL A 162 4.94 2.47 -12.20
N ASN A 163 6.01 2.80 -11.46
CA ASN A 163 7.27 3.24 -12.04
C ASN A 163 7.92 2.18 -12.97
N SER A 164 7.67 0.90 -12.71
CA SER A 164 8.14 -0.20 -13.57
C SER A 164 7.33 -0.36 -14.87
N LEU A 165 6.19 0.31 -15.02
CA LEU A 165 5.29 0.18 -16.17
C LEU A 165 5.71 1.01 -17.39
N VAL A 166 6.76 1.82 -17.26
CA VAL A 166 7.33 2.56 -18.41
C VAL A 166 7.69 1.61 -19.54
N GLY A 167 7.10 1.84 -20.71
CA GLY A 167 7.27 0.99 -21.90
C GLY A 167 6.48 -0.34 -21.87
N LYS A 168 5.75 -0.65 -20.79
CA LYS A 168 4.87 -1.83 -20.67
C LYS A 168 3.39 -1.51 -20.86
N VAL A 169 2.99 -0.26 -20.62
CA VAL A 169 1.64 0.27 -20.86
C VAL A 169 1.71 1.50 -21.75
N ASP A 170 0.62 1.82 -22.43
CA ASP A 170 0.52 2.96 -23.35
C ASP A 170 0.30 4.29 -22.60
N PHE A 171 -0.47 4.27 -21.51
CA PHE A 171 -0.69 5.43 -20.62
C PHE A 171 -1.24 5.00 -19.24
N VAL A 172 -1.31 5.97 -18.31
CA VAL A 172 -1.92 5.81 -16.98
C VAL A 172 -3.24 6.58 -16.92
N TYR A 173 -4.27 5.98 -16.30
CA TYR A 173 -5.53 6.62 -15.95
C TYR A 173 -5.77 6.55 -14.43
N HIS A 174 -5.55 7.67 -13.75
CA HIS A 174 -5.60 7.80 -12.30
C HIS A 174 -6.99 8.26 -11.82
N LEU A 175 -7.64 7.50 -10.94
CA LEU A 175 -9.05 7.67 -10.56
C LEU A 175 -9.27 8.62 -9.36
N GLY A 176 -8.49 9.70 -9.26
CA GLY A 176 -8.60 10.67 -8.17
C GLY A 176 -7.91 10.25 -6.87
N ASP A 177 -7.89 11.17 -5.91
CA ASP A 177 -7.18 11.07 -4.64
C ASP A 177 -5.68 10.81 -4.84
N VAL A 178 -5.03 11.89 -5.26
CA VAL A 178 -3.68 11.87 -5.83
C VAL A 178 -2.64 11.75 -4.72
N SER A 179 -2.44 12.80 -3.94
CA SER A 179 -1.33 12.88 -2.98
C SER A 179 -1.74 12.68 -1.52
N TYR A 180 -3.02 12.87 -1.18
CA TYR A 180 -3.51 12.95 0.21
C TYR A 180 -2.77 14.04 1.00
N ALA A 181 -2.49 15.18 0.35
CA ALA A 181 -1.77 16.30 0.96
C ALA A 181 -2.59 16.98 2.08
N ASP A 182 -3.91 16.93 1.97
CA ASP A 182 -4.89 17.36 2.95
C ASP A 182 -4.85 16.54 4.24
N ASN A 183 -4.38 15.28 4.18
CA ASN A 183 -4.25 14.35 5.29
C ASN A 183 -2.89 14.36 5.98
N ASP A 184 -1.99 15.29 5.63
CA ASP A 184 -0.64 15.38 6.19
C ASP A 184 -0.62 15.41 7.73
N PHE A 185 -1.61 16.06 8.33
CA PHE A 185 -1.81 16.24 9.77
C PHE A 185 -2.12 14.94 10.53
N LEU A 186 -2.52 13.86 9.84
CA LEU A 186 -2.71 12.54 10.46
C LEU A 186 -1.39 11.94 10.94
N ASN A 187 -0.25 12.43 10.41
CA ASN A 187 1.05 12.11 10.94
C ASN A 187 1.34 12.97 12.19
N ALA A 188 1.57 12.31 13.34
CA ALA A 188 1.80 12.99 14.62
C ALA A 188 2.99 13.97 14.59
N LYS A 189 4.03 13.70 13.76
CA LYS A 189 5.18 14.62 13.59
C LYS A 189 4.80 15.89 12.82
N ARG A 190 3.66 15.90 12.13
CA ARG A 190 3.23 16.96 11.20
C ARG A 190 1.99 17.74 11.67
N ILE A 191 1.33 17.31 12.74
CA ILE A 191 0.03 17.83 13.20
C ILE A 191 -0.03 19.36 13.41
N PHE A 192 1.07 19.98 13.83
CA PHE A 192 1.16 21.44 14.04
C PHE A 192 1.92 22.20 12.94
N GLY A 193 2.39 21.52 11.89
CA GLY A 193 3.05 22.16 10.77
C GLY A 193 2.13 22.34 9.56
N PHE A 194 2.73 22.71 8.44
CA PHE A 194 2.05 22.83 7.16
C PHE A 194 2.91 22.11 6.11
N PHE A 195 2.47 20.93 5.68
CA PHE A 195 3.22 20.05 4.79
C PHE A 195 2.49 19.75 3.48
N TYR A 196 1.32 20.37 3.25
CA TYR A 196 0.48 20.13 2.07
C TYR A 196 1.29 20.14 0.76
N GLU A 197 2.06 21.21 0.52
CA GLU A 197 2.89 21.33 -0.68
C GLU A 197 4.04 20.32 -0.71
N GLU A 198 4.63 19.99 0.43
CA GLU A 198 5.68 18.98 0.51
C GLU A 198 5.16 17.60 0.11
N ILE A 199 3.96 17.22 0.56
CA ILE A 199 3.32 15.94 0.23
C ILE A 199 2.90 15.89 -1.24
N PHE A 200 2.32 16.97 -1.76
CA PHE A 200 2.00 17.05 -3.19
C PHE A 200 3.28 16.96 -4.04
N ASN A 201 4.32 17.70 -3.67
CA ASN A 201 5.61 17.66 -4.35
C ASN A 201 6.27 16.27 -4.26
N LYS A 202 6.18 15.59 -3.11
CA LYS A 202 6.63 14.20 -2.94
C LYS A 202 5.94 13.25 -3.91
N PHE A 203 4.61 13.37 -4.07
CA PHE A 203 3.85 12.59 -5.04
C PHE A 203 4.34 12.83 -6.47
N MET A 204 4.35 14.10 -6.91
CA MET A 204 4.75 14.49 -8.26
C MET A 204 6.17 14.02 -8.59
N ASN A 205 7.09 14.17 -7.64
CA ASN A 205 8.47 13.72 -7.78
C ASN A 205 8.58 12.19 -7.89
N SER A 206 7.82 11.45 -7.07
CA SER A 206 7.88 9.98 -7.05
C SER A 206 7.44 9.32 -8.36
N LEU A 207 6.51 9.95 -9.09
CA LEU A 207 5.99 9.45 -10.37
C LEU A 207 6.56 10.17 -11.59
N THR A 208 7.50 11.11 -11.42
CA THR A 208 8.05 11.87 -12.55
C THR A 208 8.68 10.95 -13.62
N ASN A 209 9.24 9.79 -13.24
CA ASN A 209 9.78 8.85 -14.23
C ASN A 209 8.72 8.35 -15.23
N VAL A 210 7.49 8.12 -14.75
CA VAL A 210 6.33 7.74 -15.56
C VAL A 210 5.78 8.95 -16.30
N MET A 211 5.43 9.99 -15.53
CA MET A 211 4.69 11.16 -16.03
C MET A 211 5.45 11.93 -17.12
N ARG A 212 6.80 11.91 -17.14
CA ARG A 212 7.61 12.55 -18.19
C ARG A 212 7.66 11.79 -19.52
N GLN A 213 7.25 10.52 -19.55
CA GLN A 213 7.43 9.62 -20.71
C GLN A 213 6.11 9.16 -21.32
N MET A 214 5.04 9.13 -20.54
CA MET A 214 3.72 8.72 -20.98
C MET A 214 2.65 9.66 -20.46
N ALA A 215 1.52 9.72 -21.16
CA ALA A 215 0.36 10.46 -20.69
C ALA A 215 -0.13 9.90 -19.36
N TYR A 216 -0.43 10.81 -18.43
CA TYR A 216 -0.98 10.54 -17.11
C TYR A 216 -2.32 11.28 -17.02
N MET A 217 -3.39 10.57 -17.39
CA MET A 217 -4.75 11.09 -17.37
C MET A 217 -5.29 10.96 -15.95
N VAL A 218 -5.93 12.00 -15.40
CA VAL A 218 -6.34 12.02 -13.99
C VAL A 218 -7.78 12.48 -13.83
N VAL A 219 -8.51 11.78 -12.97
CA VAL A 219 -9.85 12.12 -12.46
C VAL A 219 -9.67 12.92 -11.16
N VAL A 220 -10.58 13.83 -10.84
CA VAL A 220 -10.58 14.55 -9.57
C VAL A 220 -11.22 13.71 -8.45
N GLY A 221 -10.59 13.62 -7.27
CA GLY A 221 -11.15 12.99 -6.07
C GLY A 221 -11.50 13.98 -4.97
N ASN A 222 -11.99 13.48 -3.84
CA ASN A 222 -12.38 14.35 -2.72
C ASN A 222 -11.19 14.93 -1.98
N HIS A 223 -10.04 14.24 -1.95
CA HIS A 223 -8.80 14.74 -1.32
C HIS A 223 -8.15 15.90 -2.10
N GLU A 224 -8.66 16.19 -3.30
CA GLU A 224 -8.28 17.37 -4.07
C GLU A 224 -9.11 18.62 -3.70
N ALA A 225 -10.19 18.50 -2.93
CA ALA A 225 -11.17 19.58 -2.71
C ALA A 225 -10.63 20.76 -1.89
N GLU A 226 -10.00 20.49 -0.74
CA GLU A 226 -9.46 21.52 0.14
C GLU A 226 -8.23 21.06 0.94
N CYS A 227 -7.49 22.03 1.49
CA CYS A 227 -6.62 21.76 2.64
C CYS A 227 -7.41 21.92 3.94
N HIS A 228 -7.46 20.85 4.75
CA HIS A 228 -8.12 20.85 6.06
C HIS A 228 -7.19 20.54 7.24
N SER A 229 -5.88 20.66 7.07
CA SER A 229 -4.94 20.60 8.20
C SER A 229 -5.25 21.71 9.23
N PRO A 230 -4.94 21.53 10.53
CA PRO A 230 -5.18 22.55 11.55
C PRO A 230 -4.60 23.93 11.17
N THR A 231 -3.42 23.95 10.54
CA THR A 231 -2.78 25.17 10.07
C THR A 231 -3.55 25.86 8.94
N CYS A 232 -4.17 25.09 8.03
CA CYS A 232 -5.08 25.64 7.03
C CYS A 232 -6.34 26.18 7.70
N LEU A 233 -6.97 25.42 8.60
CA LEU A 233 -8.21 25.84 9.28
C LEU A 233 -8.08 27.15 10.07
N LEU A 234 -6.88 27.47 10.58
CA LEU A 234 -6.56 28.70 11.29
C LEU A 234 -6.12 29.87 10.38
N SER A 235 -6.02 29.68 9.07
CA SER A 235 -5.57 30.69 8.12
C SER A 235 -6.53 30.83 6.94
N ASP A 236 -7.32 31.91 6.93
CA ASP A 236 -8.23 32.22 5.83
C ASP A 236 -7.50 32.28 4.47
N SER A 237 -6.30 32.89 4.45
CA SER A 237 -5.46 32.95 3.25
C SER A 237 -5.11 31.56 2.71
N LYS A 238 -4.67 30.62 3.57
CA LYS A 238 -4.35 29.25 3.12
C LYS A 238 -5.60 28.53 2.62
N LYS A 239 -6.73 28.63 3.32
CA LYS A 239 -8.00 28.00 2.90
C LYS A 239 -8.50 28.54 1.57
N ASP A 240 -8.36 29.84 1.34
CA ASP A 240 -8.81 30.48 0.10
C ASP A 240 -7.93 30.07 -1.09
N GLN A 241 -6.62 29.96 -0.88
CA GLN A 241 -5.67 29.51 -1.90
C GLN A 241 -5.73 28.00 -2.17
N LEU A 242 -6.00 27.19 -1.15
CA LEU A 242 -5.96 25.72 -1.22
C LEU A 242 -7.35 25.06 -1.22
N GLY A 243 -8.43 25.84 -1.38
CA GLY A 243 -9.80 25.34 -1.47
C GLY A 243 -10.27 25.19 -2.92
N ASN A 244 -11.45 24.60 -3.11
CA ASN A 244 -12.14 24.47 -4.39
C ASN A 244 -11.28 23.86 -5.52
N TYR A 245 -10.56 22.77 -5.22
CA TYR A 245 -9.75 22.03 -6.20
C TYR A 245 -8.62 22.84 -6.84
N THR A 246 -8.18 23.92 -6.20
CA THR A 246 -7.27 24.90 -6.80
C THR A 246 -5.88 24.30 -7.05
N ALA A 247 -5.34 23.48 -6.13
CA ALA A 247 -4.08 22.77 -6.34
C ALA A 247 -4.15 21.80 -7.54
N PHE A 248 -5.21 21.00 -7.61
CA PHE A 248 -5.44 20.04 -8.71
C PHE A 248 -5.60 20.73 -10.07
N ASN A 249 -6.41 21.79 -10.12
CA ASN A 249 -6.67 22.57 -11.34
C ASN A 249 -5.46 23.41 -11.80
N ALA A 250 -4.53 23.70 -10.90
CA ALA A 250 -3.29 24.41 -11.22
C ALA A 250 -2.14 23.48 -11.63
N ARG A 251 -2.08 22.27 -11.05
CA ARG A 251 -0.96 21.34 -11.30
C ARG A 251 -1.12 20.53 -12.56
N PHE A 252 -2.34 20.14 -12.94
CA PHE A 252 -2.58 19.32 -14.13
C PHE A 252 -3.16 20.14 -15.28
N ARG A 253 -3.06 19.59 -16.50
CA ARG A 253 -3.78 20.11 -17.69
C ARG A 253 -4.34 18.95 -18.52
N MET A 254 -5.61 18.65 -18.29
CA MET A 254 -6.39 17.65 -19.03
C MET A 254 -7.08 18.25 -20.28
N PRO A 255 -7.48 17.45 -21.29
CA PRO A 255 -8.02 17.94 -22.57
C PRO A 255 -9.47 18.45 -22.49
N SER A 256 -9.80 19.22 -21.46
CA SER A 256 -11.15 19.76 -21.25
C SER A 256 -11.54 20.75 -22.34
N ALA A 257 -10.67 21.70 -22.68
CA ALA A 257 -10.97 22.68 -23.73
C ALA A 257 -11.21 22.01 -25.09
N GLU A 258 -10.48 20.94 -25.40
CA GLU A 258 -10.59 20.15 -26.64
C GLU A 258 -11.88 19.32 -26.70
N SER A 259 -12.38 18.87 -25.54
CA SER A 259 -13.62 18.07 -25.42
C SER A 259 -14.85 18.90 -25.00
N GLY A 260 -14.73 20.22 -24.88
CA GLY A 260 -15.79 21.10 -24.40
C GLY A 260 -16.10 20.97 -22.90
N GLY A 261 -15.25 20.30 -22.14
CA GLY A 261 -15.32 20.19 -20.68
C GLY A 261 -14.77 21.42 -19.96
N VAL A 262 -14.51 21.29 -18.64
CA VAL A 262 -14.06 22.41 -17.80
C VAL A 262 -12.86 22.02 -16.93
N LEU A 263 -11.81 22.86 -16.97
CA LEU A 263 -10.57 22.73 -16.17
C LEU A 263 -10.01 21.30 -16.19
N ASN A 264 -9.72 20.70 -15.03
CA ASN A 264 -9.40 19.27 -14.94
C ASN A 264 -10.58 18.46 -14.37
N MET A 265 -11.76 19.08 -14.23
CA MET A 265 -12.90 18.50 -13.51
C MET A 265 -13.64 17.45 -14.34
N TRP A 266 -13.85 17.73 -15.64
CA TRP A 266 -14.42 16.78 -16.59
C TRP A 266 -13.92 17.06 -18.00
N TYR A 267 -13.71 15.99 -18.76
CA TYR A 267 -13.16 16.01 -20.12
C TYR A 267 -13.32 14.62 -20.77
N SER A 268 -13.16 14.54 -22.08
CA SER A 268 -13.09 13.27 -22.80
C SER A 268 -11.91 13.24 -23.77
N PHE A 269 -11.54 12.03 -24.19
CA PHE A 269 -10.52 11.81 -25.20
C PHE A 269 -10.71 10.44 -25.86
N GLU A 270 -10.39 10.35 -27.14
CA GLU A 270 -10.33 9.08 -27.84
C GLU A 270 -8.89 8.55 -27.84
N TYR A 271 -8.75 7.24 -27.66
CA TYR A 271 -7.49 6.53 -27.85
C TYR A 271 -7.79 5.22 -28.55
N ALA A 272 -7.30 5.07 -29.77
CA ALA A 272 -7.51 3.87 -30.57
C ALA A 272 -9.02 3.54 -30.68
N SER A 273 -9.44 2.34 -30.30
CA SER A 273 -10.83 1.86 -30.37
C SER A 273 -11.69 2.22 -29.15
N VAL A 274 -11.34 3.24 -28.37
CA VAL A 274 -12.03 3.59 -27.12
C VAL A 274 -12.27 5.10 -27.01
N HIS A 275 -13.50 5.46 -26.63
CA HIS A 275 -13.84 6.79 -26.12
C HIS A 275 -13.79 6.77 -24.59
N PHE A 276 -12.92 7.61 -24.00
CA PHE A 276 -12.83 7.79 -22.56
C PHE A 276 -13.54 9.07 -22.14
N THR A 277 -14.46 8.95 -21.19
CA THR A 277 -15.16 10.09 -20.57
C THR A 277 -14.76 10.19 -19.11
N THR A 278 -14.17 11.31 -18.69
CA THR A 278 -13.83 11.61 -17.30
C THR A 278 -14.84 12.60 -16.72
N ILE A 279 -15.41 12.28 -15.57
CA ILE A 279 -16.34 13.16 -14.84
C ILE A 279 -15.85 13.44 -13.42
N SER A 280 -16.33 14.52 -12.83
CA SER A 280 -16.25 14.79 -11.40
C SER A 280 -17.49 14.23 -10.70
N SER A 281 -17.28 13.23 -9.86
CA SER A 281 -18.27 12.77 -8.88
C SER A 281 -18.33 13.63 -7.62
N GLU A 282 -17.57 14.72 -7.58
CA GLU A 282 -17.35 15.50 -6.37
C GLU A 282 -18.16 16.80 -6.31
N THR A 283 -18.65 17.29 -7.46
CA THR A 283 -19.36 18.57 -7.52
C THR A 283 -20.14 18.76 -8.84
N ASP A 284 -20.87 19.87 -8.94
CA ASP A 284 -21.60 20.35 -10.13
C ASP A 284 -22.69 19.36 -10.64
N TYR A 285 -23.37 18.70 -9.70
CA TYR A 285 -24.65 17.99 -9.91
C TYR A 285 -25.56 18.15 -8.68
N PRO A 286 -26.89 17.91 -8.80
CA PRO A 286 -27.81 18.03 -7.67
C PRO A 286 -27.42 17.12 -6.50
N ASP A 287 -27.42 17.68 -5.29
CA ASP A 287 -27.07 16.97 -4.04
C ASP A 287 -25.63 16.39 -4.03
N ALA A 288 -24.70 17.01 -4.76
CA ALA A 288 -23.29 16.66 -4.70
C ALA A 288 -22.71 16.85 -3.28
N PRO A 289 -21.68 16.05 -2.89
CA PRO A 289 -21.05 16.16 -1.59
C PRO A 289 -20.47 17.56 -1.36
N SER A 290 -20.50 18.04 -0.11
CA SER A 290 -19.88 19.33 0.22
C SER A 290 -18.37 19.30 0.03
N ASN A 291 -17.75 18.15 0.30
CA ASN A 291 -16.30 17.94 0.43
C ASN A 291 -15.61 18.92 1.40
N ALA A 292 -16.39 19.64 2.21
CA ALA A 292 -15.91 20.53 3.24
C ALA A 292 -15.89 19.79 4.57
N TYR A 293 -14.73 19.72 5.21
CA TYR A 293 -14.52 18.88 6.38
C TYR A 293 -14.97 19.57 7.67
N LEU A 294 -14.36 20.72 8.00
CA LEU A 294 -14.65 21.51 9.21
C LEU A 294 -15.19 22.92 8.89
N THR A 295 -15.73 23.09 7.69
CA THR A 295 -16.15 24.40 7.18
C THR A 295 -17.53 24.31 6.53
N ASN A 296 -18.23 25.44 6.42
CA ASN A 296 -19.48 25.53 5.68
C ASN A 296 -19.25 26.01 4.23
N ARG A 297 -18.06 25.74 3.66
CA ARG A 297 -17.76 26.09 2.28
C ARG A 297 -18.49 25.14 1.33
N THR A 298 -18.81 25.67 0.15
CA THR A 298 -19.36 24.88 -0.95
C THR A 298 -18.33 24.89 -2.06
N TYR A 299 -17.92 23.71 -2.49
CA TYR A 299 -16.99 23.53 -3.60
C TYR A 299 -17.75 23.21 -4.90
N GLY A 300 -17.22 23.65 -6.04
CA GLY A 300 -17.86 23.57 -7.34
C GLY A 300 -18.08 24.91 -8.03
N ASN A 301 -19.19 24.96 -8.78
CA ASN A 301 -19.60 26.06 -9.64
C ASN A 301 -18.64 26.25 -10.82
N PHE A 302 -18.18 25.12 -11.39
CA PHE A 302 -17.34 25.10 -12.58
C PHE A 302 -18.17 25.11 -13.86
N GLY A 303 -19.41 24.64 -13.83
CA GLY A 303 -20.31 24.65 -15.00
C GLY A 303 -21.36 23.54 -14.96
N ASP A 304 -22.07 23.36 -16.08
CA ASP A 304 -23.11 22.33 -16.20
C ASP A 304 -22.53 21.02 -16.73
N GLN A 305 -22.01 20.21 -15.80
CA GLN A 305 -21.40 18.92 -16.11
C GLN A 305 -22.39 17.92 -16.70
N LEU A 306 -23.64 17.87 -16.22
CA LEU A 306 -24.62 16.87 -16.68
C LEU A 306 -25.03 17.10 -18.14
N THR A 307 -25.20 18.37 -18.53
CA THR A 307 -25.45 18.72 -19.94
C THR A 307 -24.27 18.38 -20.83
N TRP A 308 -23.04 18.66 -20.38
CA TRP A 308 -21.82 18.28 -21.10
C TRP A 308 -21.71 16.75 -21.25
N LEU A 309 -21.90 16.01 -20.16
CA LEU A 309 -21.81 14.55 -20.13
C LEU A 309 -22.81 13.90 -21.08
N GLU A 310 -24.05 14.37 -21.09
CA GLU A 310 -25.06 13.85 -22.02
C GLU A 310 -24.66 14.11 -23.49
N ALA A 311 -24.08 15.27 -23.80
CA ALA A 311 -23.61 15.58 -25.15
C ALA A 311 -22.42 14.69 -25.56
N ASP A 312 -21.45 14.49 -24.66
CA ASP A 312 -20.28 13.65 -24.88
C ASP A 312 -20.65 12.18 -25.11
N LEU A 313 -21.44 11.58 -24.19
CA LEU A 313 -21.86 10.19 -24.30
C LEU A 313 -22.75 9.94 -25.52
N LYS A 314 -23.58 10.91 -25.90
CA LYS A 314 -24.37 10.85 -27.13
C LYS A 314 -23.48 10.82 -28.38
N ALA A 315 -22.42 11.62 -28.40
CA ALA A 315 -21.45 11.63 -29.50
C ALA A 315 -20.69 10.29 -29.56
N ALA A 316 -20.26 9.77 -28.41
CA ALA A 316 -19.57 8.49 -28.29
C ALA A 316 -20.45 7.31 -28.76
N ASP A 317 -21.72 7.24 -28.31
CA ASP A 317 -22.66 6.19 -28.74
C ASP A 317 -22.92 6.23 -30.26
N ALA A 318 -22.97 7.44 -30.83
CA ALA A 318 -23.09 7.61 -32.28
C ALA A 318 -21.81 7.22 -33.06
N ASN A 319 -20.64 7.22 -32.40
CA ASN A 319 -19.34 6.90 -33.00
C ASN A 319 -18.87 5.45 -32.75
N ARG A 320 -19.72 4.56 -32.23
CA ARG A 320 -19.34 3.18 -31.89
C ARG A 320 -18.87 2.32 -33.07
N GLU A 321 -19.17 2.71 -34.30
CA GLU A 321 -18.58 2.06 -35.48
C GLU A 321 -17.06 2.27 -35.57
N ASN A 322 -16.55 3.38 -35.04
CA ASN A 322 -15.12 3.72 -34.99
C ASN A 322 -14.49 3.40 -33.62
N VAL A 323 -15.17 3.78 -32.53
CA VAL A 323 -14.73 3.55 -31.14
C VAL A 323 -15.76 2.67 -30.41
N PRO A 324 -15.71 1.33 -30.58
CA PRO A 324 -16.76 0.44 -30.08
C PRO A 324 -16.92 0.43 -28.57
N TRP A 325 -15.90 0.87 -27.82
CA TRP A 325 -15.89 0.90 -26.37
C TRP A 325 -16.03 2.32 -25.83
N VAL A 326 -16.97 2.50 -24.90
CA VAL A 326 -17.14 3.73 -24.12
C VAL A 326 -16.83 3.42 -22.66
N ILE A 327 -15.78 4.06 -22.13
CA ILE A 327 -15.30 3.86 -20.76
C ILE A 327 -15.44 5.17 -20.01
N VAL A 328 -16.06 5.12 -18.83
CA VAL A 328 -16.17 6.27 -17.93
C VAL A 328 -15.20 6.12 -16.76
N GLY A 329 -14.47 7.18 -16.42
CA GLY A 329 -13.74 7.29 -15.16
C GLY A 329 -14.35 8.36 -14.25
N MET A 330 -14.54 8.01 -13.00
CA MET A 330 -15.04 8.87 -11.93
C MET A 330 -14.40 8.46 -10.60
N HIS A 331 -14.58 9.24 -9.53
CA HIS A 331 -13.94 8.93 -8.25
C HIS A 331 -14.87 8.15 -7.31
N ARG A 332 -15.94 8.76 -6.80
CA ARG A 332 -16.93 8.10 -5.94
C ARG A 332 -17.77 7.08 -6.71
N PRO A 333 -18.02 5.90 -6.12
CA PRO A 333 -18.76 4.85 -6.81
C PRO A 333 -20.28 5.00 -6.74
N ILE A 334 -20.97 4.57 -7.80
CA ILE A 334 -22.44 4.41 -7.87
C ILE A 334 -22.90 3.22 -7.02
N TYR A 335 -22.18 2.10 -7.11
CA TYR A 335 -22.42 0.88 -6.35
C TYR A 335 -21.17 0.55 -5.55
N THR A 336 -21.31 0.27 -4.25
CA THR A 336 -20.22 -0.22 -3.40
C THR A 336 -20.79 -0.83 -2.13
N LEU A 337 -20.11 -1.84 -1.60
CA LEU A 337 -20.42 -2.39 -0.28
C LEU A 337 -20.36 -1.35 0.84
N ARG A 338 -19.58 -0.28 0.65
CA ARG A 338 -19.41 0.77 1.66
C ARG A 338 -20.65 1.65 1.83
N SER A 339 -21.54 1.69 0.84
CA SER A 339 -22.64 2.67 0.78
C SER A 339 -23.91 2.05 0.17
N CYS A 340 -24.32 0.90 0.68
CA CYS A 340 -25.56 0.24 0.28
C CYS A 340 -26.25 -0.46 1.45
N ASP A 341 -27.55 -0.73 1.30
CA ASP A 341 -28.27 -1.62 2.21
C ASP A 341 -27.98 -3.11 1.94
N ALA A 342 -28.58 -4.01 2.72
CA ALA A 342 -28.40 -5.45 2.58
C ALA A 342 -28.89 -6.03 1.24
N ASN A 343 -29.78 -5.32 0.53
CA ASN A 343 -30.26 -5.69 -0.81
C ASN A 343 -29.40 -5.07 -1.93
N GLY A 344 -28.36 -4.31 -1.58
CA GLY A 344 -27.51 -3.63 -2.54
C GLY A 344 -28.10 -2.34 -3.11
N VAL A 345 -29.11 -1.75 -2.46
CA VAL A 345 -29.63 -0.44 -2.84
C VAL A 345 -28.68 0.64 -2.31
N PRO A 346 -28.12 1.53 -3.16
CA PRO A 346 -27.24 2.59 -2.72
C PRO A 346 -27.90 3.50 -1.67
N ASN A 347 -27.11 3.93 -0.71
CA ASN A 347 -27.47 4.94 0.28
C ASN A 347 -26.45 6.10 0.25
N ASN A 348 -26.61 7.09 1.13
CA ASN A 348 -25.70 8.24 1.24
C ASN A 348 -24.81 8.19 2.49
N ASP A 349 -24.53 7.01 3.04
CA ASP A 349 -23.52 6.90 4.11
C ASP A 349 -22.14 7.31 3.58
N TYR A 350 -21.88 7.04 2.29
CA TYR A 350 -20.74 7.55 1.51
C TYR A 350 -21.15 8.02 0.11
N GLU A 351 -22.30 8.70 0.01
CA GLU A 351 -22.78 9.47 -1.16
C GLU A 351 -23.17 8.69 -2.42
N SER A 352 -23.15 7.35 -2.42
CA SER A 352 -23.43 6.56 -3.61
C SER A 352 -24.83 6.77 -4.20
N LEU A 353 -25.86 7.02 -3.38
CA LEU A 353 -27.23 7.26 -3.89
C LEU A 353 -27.34 8.59 -4.67
N ASN A 354 -26.68 9.65 -4.21
CA ASN A 354 -26.68 10.94 -4.92
C ASN A 354 -25.91 10.83 -6.25
N VAL A 355 -24.76 10.17 -6.22
CA VAL A 355 -23.94 9.87 -7.41
C VAL A 355 -24.75 9.01 -8.41
N GLN A 356 -25.45 7.97 -7.94
CA GLN A 356 -26.31 7.14 -8.76
C GLN A 356 -27.39 7.96 -9.48
N LYS A 357 -28.14 8.78 -8.73
CA LYS A 357 -29.23 9.60 -9.26
C LYS A 357 -28.76 10.58 -10.34
N ALA A 358 -27.54 11.11 -10.19
CA ALA A 358 -26.96 12.05 -11.13
C ALA A 358 -26.57 11.38 -12.45
N PHE A 359 -25.90 10.22 -12.40
CA PHE A 359 -25.14 9.70 -13.55
C PHE A 359 -25.69 8.42 -14.18
N GLU A 360 -26.26 7.49 -13.38
CA GLU A 360 -26.55 6.13 -13.83
C GLU A 360 -27.48 6.10 -15.06
N LYS A 361 -28.51 6.96 -15.05
CA LYS A 361 -29.48 7.04 -16.16
C LYS A 361 -28.81 7.39 -17.48
N LEU A 362 -27.80 8.26 -17.48
CA LEU A 362 -27.06 8.63 -18.69
C LEU A 362 -26.17 7.47 -19.15
N PHE A 363 -25.52 6.78 -18.20
CA PHE A 363 -24.66 5.62 -18.51
C PHE A 363 -25.47 4.48 -19.16
N ILE A 364 -26.65 4.17 -18.63
CA ILE A 364 -27.57 3.19 -19.21
C ILE A 364 -28.06 3.66 -20.58
N LYS A 365 -28.51 4.93 -20.70
CA LYS A 365 -29.07 5.49 -21.95
C LYS A 365 -28.09 5.40 -23.12
N TYR A 366 -26.82 5.67 -22.87
CA TYR A 366 -25.75 5.67 -23.88
C TYR A 366 -24.85 4.41 -23.83
N LYS A 367 -25.32 3.37 -23.12
CA LYS A 367 -24.75 2.02 -23.12
C LYS A 367 -23.27 1.97 -22.73
N VAL A 368 -22.85 2.79 -21.75
CA VAL A 368 -21.47 2.78 -21.26
C VAL A 368 -21.05 1.35 -20.92
N ASP A 369 -19.88 0.92 -21.42
CA ASP A 369 -19.46 -0.47 -21.31
C ASP A 369 -18.81 -0.76 -19.95
N LEU A 370 -17.96 0.15 -19.50
CA LEU A 370 -17.16 0.00 -18.27
C LEU A 370 -17.04 1.34 -17.55
N VAL A 371 -17.25 1.33 -16.24
CA VAL A 371 -17.10 2.46 -15.34
C VAL A 371 -16.02 2.14 -14.32
N TYR A 372 -14.94 2.93 -14.33
CA TYR A 372 -13.86 2.85 -13.34
C TYR A 372 -14.05 3.91 -12.25
N GLN A 373 -13.90 3.47 -11.00
CA GLN A 373 -14.13 4.25 -9.79
C GLN A 373 -12.97 4.07 -8.79
N GLY A 374 -12.70 5.06 -7.96
CA GLY A 374 -11.74 5.02 -6.85
C GLY A 374 -12.47 5.08 -5.50
N HIS A 375 -11.98 5.93 -4.59
CA HIS A 375 -12.59 6.37 -3.33
C HIS A 375 -12.71 5.30 -2.24
N VAL A 376 -13.28 4.15 -2.58
CA VAL A 376 -13.41 3.03 -1.66
C VAL A 376 -12.11 2.25 -1.70
N HIS A 377 -11.42 2.22 -0.56
CA HIS A 377 -10.08 1.64 -0.42
C HIS A 377 -10.09 0.10 -0.44
N SER A 378 -10.55 -0.46 -1.56
CA SER A 378 -10.63 -1.89 -1.87
C SER A 378 -10.71 -2.10 -3.38
N TYR A 379 -10.60 -3.35 -3.80
CA TYR A 379 -11.13 -3.81 -5.08
C TYR A 379 -12.62 -4.02 -4.93
N GLU A 380 -13.41 -3.63 -5.93
CA GLU A 380 -14.69 -4.29 -6.16
C GLU A 380 -14.91 -4.52 -7.65
N ARG A 381 -15.36 -5.73 -7.98
CA ARG A 381 -15.84 -6.05 -9.32
C ARG A 381 -17.32 -6.41 -9.25
N HIS A 382 -18.12 -5.76 -10.09
CA HIS A 382 -19.55 -6.00 -10.17
C HIS A 382 -19.93 -6.74 -11.46
N TYR A 383 -21.07 -7.43 -11.41
CA TYR A 383 -21.78 -7.84 -12.61
C TYR A 383 -22.27 -6.60 -13.37
N PRO A 384 -22.67 -6.71 -14.66
CA PRO A 384 -23.42 -5.66 -15.32
C PRO A 384 -24.63 -5.28 -14.44
N THR A 385 -24.77 -4.00 -14.07
CA THR A 385 -25.74 -3.59 -13.04
C THR A 385 -26.52 -2.38 -13.50
N ALA A 386 -27.83 -2.42 -13.30
CA ALA A 386 -28.72 -1.30 -13.59
C ALA A 386 -29.90 -1.28 -12.61
N ASN A 387 -30.26 -0.10 -12.13
CA ASN A 387 -31.35 0.12 -11.19
C ASN A 387 -31.28 -0.84 -9.98
N ASN A 388 -30.09 -0.95 -9.38
CA ASN A 388 -29.78 -1.76 -8.19
C ASN A 388 -29.83 -3.28 -8.42
N THR A 389 -29.97 -3.72 -9.67
CA THR A 389 -30.15 -5.15 -9.99
C THR A 389 -29.06 -5.62 -10.95
N ALA A 390 -28.51 -6.81 -10.68
CA ALA A 390 -27.58 -7.48 -11.59
C ALA A 390 -28.30 -7.92 -12.87
N VAL A 391 -27.75 -7.54 -14.02
CA VAL A 391 -28.24 -7.90 -15.36
C VAL A 391 -27.38 -9.03 -15.91
N MET A 392 -27.86 -10.25 -15.73
CA MET A 392 -27.08 -11.47 -15.97
C MET A 392 -27.03 -11.94 -17.43
N ASP A 393 -27.74 -11.26 -18.34
CA ASP A 393 -27.72 -11.57 -19.77
C ASP A 393 -26.30 -11.41 -20.33
N GLY A 394 -25.77 -12.49 -20.91
CA GLY A 394 -24.41 -12.53 -21.46
C GLY A 394 -23.30 -12.81 -20.44
N VAL A 395 -23.63 -12.97 -19.15
CA VAL A 395 -22.67 -13.36 -18.11
C VAL A 395 -22.39 -14.87 -18.15
N SER A 396 -21.11 -15.25 -18.18
CA SER A 396 -20.68 -16.65 -18.13
C SER A 396 -20.98 -17.29 -16.77
N LYS A 397 -21.09 -18.63 -16.75
CA LYS A 397 -21.38 -19.38 -15.52
C LYS A 397 -20.35 -19.20 -14.40
N ASP A 398 -19.09 -18.91 -14.74
CA ASP A 398 -18.02 -18.65 -13.79
C ASP A 398 -17.94 -17.17 -13.35
N GLY A 399 -18.83 -16.32 -13.88
CA GLY A 399 -18.89 -14.90 -13.54
C GLY A 399 -17.69 -14.07 -14.03
N LYS A 400 -16.85 -14.60 -14.93
CA LYS A 400 -15.63 -13.92 -15.41
C LYS A 400 -15.76 -13.25 -16.78
N THR A 401 -16.71 -13.68 -17.60
CA THR A 401 -16.85 -13.22 -18.99
C THR A 401 -18.23 -12.60 -19.20
N TYR A 402 -18.28 -11.35 -19.67
CA TYR A 402 -19.50 -10.62 -19.99
C TYR A 402 -19.58 -10.38 -21.49
N THR A 403 -20.47 -11.08 -22.17
CA THR A 403 -20.64 -11.00 -23.63
C THR A 403 -21.84 -10.14 -23.99
N ASN A 404 -21.60 -8.99 -24.61
CA ASN A 404 -22.60 -7.95 -24.87
C ASN A 404 -23.42 -7.63 -23.60
N PRO A 405 -22.77 -7.18 -22.51
CA PRO A 405 -23.50 -6.84 -21.30
C PRO A 405 -24.60 -5.81 -21.61
N GLN A 406 -25.79 -6.02 -21.05
CA GLN A 406 -26.96 -5.15 -21.30
C GLN A 406 -27.05 -3.99 -20.30
N ALA A 407 -26.05 -3.84 -19.44
CA ALA A 407 -25.90 -2.76 -18.47
C ALA A 407 -24.42 -2.42 -18.29
N PRO A 408 -24.08 -1.21 -17.79
CA PRO A 408 -22.69 -0.87 -17.48
C PRO A 408 -22.07 -1.83 -16.46
N VAL A 409 -20.78 -2.09 -16.63
CA VAL A 409 -19.98 -2.86 -15.67
C VAL A 409 -19.19 -1.88 -14.81
N HIS A 410 -19.21 -2.07 -13.50
CA HIS A 410 -18.54 -1.19 -12.55
C HIS A 410 -17.34 -1.89 -11.91
N VAL A 411 -16.21 -1.19 -11.85
CA VAL A 411 -14.98 -1.64 -11.19
C VAL A 411 -14.46 -0.54 -10.28
N ILE A 412 -14.28 -0.86 -9.01
CA ILE A 412 -13.62 0.00 -8.03
C ILE A 412 -12.16 -0.44 -7.92
N ALA A 413 -11.24 0.50 -8.14
CA ALA A 413 -9.80 0.30 -8.12
C ALA A 413 -9.08 1.30 -7.18
N GLY A 414 -9.67 1.59 -6.01
CA GLY A 414 -9.15 2.54 -5.02
C GLY A 414 -8.15 1.96 -4.02
N MET A 415 -7.42 0.91 -4.39
CA MET A 415 -6.53 0.15 -3.49
C MET A 415 -5.04 0.47 -3.70
N ALA A 416 -4.67 1.64 -4.23
CA ALA A 416 -3.27 1.90 -4.58
C ALA A 416 -2.38 2.22 -3.37
N GLY A 417 -2.94 2.41 -2.17
CA GLY A 417 -2.16 2.41 -0.93
C GLY A 417 -2.01 3.75 -0.25
N ASN A 418 -3.06 4.56 -0.23
CA ASN A 418 -3.06 5.81 0.52
C ASN A 418 -2.81 5.65 2.03
N SER A 419 -2.65 6.79 2.70
CA SER A 419 -2.34 6.89 4.14
C SER A 419 -3.47 6.44 5.06
N GLU A 420 -4.73 6.39 4.59
CA GLU A 420 -5.87 5.93 5.39
C GLU A 420 -5.97 4.40 5.43
N GLY A 421 -5.31 3.71 4.49
CA GLY A 421 -5.26 2.25 4.41
C GLY A 421 -6.51 1.61 3.82
N LEU A 422 -6.48 0.28 3.69
CA LEU A 422 -7.62 -0.49 3.14
C LEU A 422 -8.82 -0.44 4.08
N TYR A 423 -10.00 -0.30 3.49
CA TYR A 423 -11.23 -0.30 4.25
C TYR A 423 -11.51 -1.70 4.84
N GLN A 424 -11.70 -1.79 6.15
CA GLN A 424 -11.93 -3.07 6.82
C GLN A 424 -13.42 -3.38 6.89
N PHE A 425 -13.92 -4.23 5.97
CA PHE A 425 -15.27 -4.77 6.06
C PHE A 425 -15.34 -5.87 7.12
N LYS A 426 -16.31 -5.77 8.03
CA LYS A 426 -16.67 -6.84 8.96
C LYS A 426 -18.03 -7.40 8.53
N ASP A 427 -18.06 -8.68 8.14
CA ASP A 427 -19.25 -9.38 7.68
C ASP A 427 -20.05 -8.62 6.59
N PRO A 428 -19.42 -8.22 5.46
CA PRO A 428 -20.10 -7.40 4.47
C PRO A 428 -21.30 -8.16 3.88
N PRO A 429 -22.43 -7.47 3.64
CA PRO A 429 -23.49 -8.03 2.81
C PRO A 429 -22.89 -8.38 1.44
N SER A 430 -23.45 -9.39 0.78
CA SER A 430 -23.04 -9.79 -0.57
C SER A 430 -24.21 -9.54 -1.52
N PRO A 431 -24.46 -8.29 -1.95
CA PRO A 431 -25.50 -7.98 -2.92
C PRO A 431 -25.34 -8.80 -4.19
N GLU A 432 -26.45 -9.06 -4.89
CA GLU A 432 -26.43 -9.89 -6.10
C GLU A 432 -25.53 -9.33 -7.21
N TRP A 433 -25.32 -8.00 -7.25
CA TRP A 433 -24.45 -7.36 -8.23
C TRP A 433 -22.94 -7.48 -7.92
N LEU A 434 -22.55 -7.84 -6.70
CA LEU A 434 -21.13 -7.98 -6.34
C LEU A 434 -20.59 -9.34 -6.78
N VAL A 435 -19.44 -9.35 -7.46
CA VAL A 435 -18.74 -10.60 -7.81
C VAL A 435 -17.58 -10.87 -6.88
N LEU A 436 -16.77 -9.85 -6.63
CA LEU A 436 -15.56 -9.96 -5.81
C LEU A 436 -15.28 -8.62 -5.14
N MET A 437 -14.85 -8.68 -3.89
CA MET A 437 -14.22 -7.60 -3.17
C MET A 437 -12.91 -8.09 -2.57
N ASP A 438 -11.83 -7.32 -2.71
CA ASP A 438 -10.56 -7.56 -2.01
C ASP A 438 -10.14 -6.28 -1.29
N ASN A 439 -10.09 -6.33 0.03
CA ASN A 439 -9.65 -5.26 0.91
C ASN A 439 -8.44 -5.70 1.77
N THR A 440 -7.71 -6.70 1.30
CA THR A 440 -6.58 -7.31 2.01
C THR A 440 -5.24 -7.00 1.34
N LYS A 441 -5.27 -6.62 0.06
CA LYS A 441 -4.08 -6.35 -0.74
C LYS A 441 -4.18 -4.98 -1.41
N TYR A 442 -3.07 -4.27 -1.43
CA TYR A 442 -2.90 -3.12 -2.33
C TYR A 442 -2.55 -3.61 -3.73
N GLY A 443 -2.99 -2.89 -4.75
CA GLY A 443 -2.88 -3.37 -6.12
C GLY A 443 -3.15 -2.31 -7.18
N ILE A 444 -2.80 -2.68 -8.41
CA ILE A 444 -2.96 -1.85 -9.60
C ILE A 444 -3.72 -2.65 -10.66
N THR A 445 -4.70 -2.02 -11.29
CA THR A 445 -5.47 -2.62 -12.37
C THR A 445 -4.85 -2.30 -13.72
N THR A 446 -4.90 -3.25 -14.64
CA THR A 446 -4.54 -3.05 -16.04
C THR A 446 -5.73 -3.38 -16.93
N LEU A 447 -5.97 -2.52 -17.92
CA LEU A 447 -6.96 -2.71 -18.96
C LEU A 447 -6.22 -3.00 -20.26
N THR A 448 -6.33 -4.22 -20.78
CA THR A 448 -5.89 -4.56 -22.14
C THR A 448 -7.08 -4.52 -23.08
N VAL A 449 -6.95 -3.71 -24.12
CA VAL A 449 -8.01 -3.42 -25.08
C VAL A 449 -7.70 -4.07 -26.42
N GLU A 450 -8.68 -4.78 -26.96
CA GLU A 450 -8.77 -5.26 -28.32
C GLU A 450 -10.11 -4.79 -28.93
N PRO A 451 -10.26 -4.76 -30.26
CA PRO A 451 -11.47 -4.25 -30.91
C PRO A 451 -12.78 -4.91 -30.43
N THR A 452 -12.73 -6.18 -30.04
CA THR A 452 -13.92 -6.95 -29.61
C THR A 452 -13.80 -7.47 -28.18
N LYS A 453 -12.72 -7.13 -27.46
CA LYS A 453 -12.46 -7.67 -26.13
C LYS A 453 -11.76 -6.66 -25.23
N LEU A 454 -12.28 -6.48 -24.02
CA LEU A 454 -11.55 -5.86 -22.90
C LEU A 454 -11.11 -6.95 -21.94
N THR A 455 -9.88 -6.87 -21.45
CA THR A 455 -9.38 -7.70 -20.34
C THR A 455 -8.99 -6.79 -19.19
N VAL A 456 -9.70 -6.90 -18.08
CA VAL A 456 -9.38 -6.19 -16.84
C VAL A 456 -8.65 -7.15 -15.92
N THR A 457 -7.45 -6.80 -15.49
CA THR A 457 -6.62 -7.61 -14.60
C THR A 457 -6.11 -6.77 -13.45
N THR A 458 -6.42 -7.19 -12.23
CA THR A 458 -5.95 -6.52 -11.00
C THR A 458 -4.84 -7.34 -10.37
N ILE A 459 -3.72 -6.69 -10.09
CA ILE A 459 -2.46 -7.33 -9.65
C ILE A 459 -2.08 -6.77 -8.29
N GLU A 460 -1.63 -7.64 -7.39
CA GLU A 460 -1.07 -7.22 -6.11
C GLU A 460 0.23 -6.44 -6.32
N ALA A 461 0.31 -5.24 -5.74
CA ALA A 461 1.43 -4.33 -5.99
C ALA A 461 2.76 -4.83 -5.38
N ALA A 462 2.70 -5.52 -4.23
CA ALA A 462 3.89 -5.95 -3.48
C ALA A 462 4.65 -7.11 -4.14
N THR A 463 3.95 -7.99 -4.86
CA THR A 463 4.52 -9.22 -5.45
C THR A 463 4.81 -9.08 -6.95
N GLU A 464 4.43 -7.95 -7.55
CA GLU A 464 4.45 -7.74 -9.01
C GLU A 464 3.75 -8.92 -9.73
N LYS A 465 4.03 -9.22 -11.01
CA LYS A 465 3.21 -10.09 -11.90
C LYS A 465 2.87 -11.52 -11.40
N ASP A 466 3.40 -11.95 -10.26
CA ASP A 466 3.28 -13.32 -9.76
C ASP A 466 1.96 -13.59 -9.01
N LYS A 467 1.14 -12.56 -8.71
CA LYS A 467 -0.18 -12.77 -8.08
C LYS A 467 -1.28 -11.87 -8.65
N THR A 468 -2.05 -12.44 -9.58
CA THR A 468 -3.31 -11.86 -10.04
C THR A 468 -4.36 -11.96 -8.92
N ILE A 469 -4.91 -10.82 -8.50
CA ILE A 469 -6.04 -10.76 -7.56
C ILE A 469 -7.31 -11.21 -8.28
N ASP A 470 -7.54 -10.66 -9.47
CA ASP A 470 -8.73 -10.95 -10.27
C ASP A 470 -8.49 -10.67 -11.76
N GLN A 471 -9.27 -11.35 -12.60
CA GLN A 471 -9.29 -11.13 -14.04
C GLN A 471 -10.68 -11.38 -14.62
N MET A 472 -11.16 -10.43 -15.42
CA MET A 472 -12.45 -10.48 -16.12
C MET A 472 -12.31 -10.06 -17.59
N PHE A 473 -13.31 -10.44 -18.39
CA PHE A 473 -13.34 -10.19 -19.82
C PHE A 473 -14.69 -9.60 -20.26
N LEU A 474 -14.68 -8.48 -20.98
CA LEU A 474 -15.86 -8.00 -21.70
C LEU A 474 -15.69 -8.32 -23.18
N TRP A 475 -16.75 -8.81 -23.82
CA TRP A 475 -16.79 -9.05 -25.26
C TRP A 475 -17.89 -8.23 -25.91
N ASN A 476 -17.56 -7.54 -26.99
CA ASN A 476 -18.54 -6.90 -27.86
C ASN A 476 -18.68 -7.76 -29.14
N GLN A 477 -19.65 -8.67 -29.13
CA GLN A 477 -20.07 -9.49 -30.26
C GLN A 477 -21.37 -8.95 -30.87
N GLY A 478 -21.38 -7.71 -31.38
CA GLY A 478 -22.66 -7.13 -31.81
C GLY A 478 -22.65 -5.96 -32.79
N GLN A 479 -21.56 -5.19 -32.93
CA GLN A 479 -21.61 -3.97 -33.76
C GLN A 479 -20.71 -3.97 -35.02
N GLY A 480 -19.83 -4.96 -35.17
CA GLY A 480 -19.03 -5.16 -36.40
C GLY A 480 -19.57 -6.29 -37.26
N LYS A 481 -20.27 -5.98 -38.35
CA LYS A 481 -20.49 -6.95 -39.44
C LYS A 481 -19.13 -7.39 -40.01
N PHE A 482 -19.00 -8.70 -40.26
CA PHE A 482 -17.90 -9.42 -40.95
C PHE A 482 -16.66 -9.79 -40.12
N LEU A 483 -16.63 -11.06 -39.69
CA LEU A 483 -15.59 -12.04 -40.11
C LEU A 483 -16.05 -13.46 -39.71
N ARG A 484 -17.01 -13.99 -40.47
CA ARG A 484 -17.46 -15.37 -40.34
C ARG A 484 -16.50 -16.29 -41.10
N ARG A 485 -15.57 -16.96 -40.41
CA ARG A 485 -15.01 -18.24 -40.90
C ARG A 485 -15.54 -19.37 -40.02
N ARG A 486 -16.51 -20.09 -40.59
CA ARG A 486 -16.94 -21.41 -40.12
C ARG A 486 -15.71 -22.33 -40.06
N ARG A 487 -15.54 -23.05 -38.96
CA ARG A 487 -15.10 -24.44 -39.01
C ARG A 487 -16.02 -25.27 -38.16
N GLU A 488 -16.63 -26.24 -38.83
CA GLU A 488 -17.55 -27.22 -38.30
C GLU A 488 -16.84 -28.22 -37.39
N VAL A 489 -17.63 -28.69 -36.44
CA VAL A 489 -17.37 -29.69 -35.42
C VAL A 489 -17.13 -31.07 -36.05
N HIS A 490 -16.21 -31.84 -35.48
CA HIS A 490 -16.30 -33.30 -35.51
C HIS A 490 -16.38 -33.86 -34.09
N HIS A 491 -17.56 -34.40 -33.80
CA HIS A 491 -17.88 -35.21 -32.62
C HIS A 491 -17.23 -36.59 -32.77
N ARG A 492 -16.65 -37.11 -31.68
CA ARG A 492 -16.58 -38.55 -31.45
C ARG A 492 -17.00 -38.84 -30.01
N ARG A 493 -18.20 -39.42 -29.89
CA ARG A 493 -18.74 -40.02 -28.67
C ARG A 493 -18.05 -41.35 -28.41
N THR A 494 -17.71 -41.61 -27.15
CA THR A 494 -17.74 -42.96 -26.57
C THR A 494 -18.45 -42.89 -25.22
N LYS A 495 -19.51 -43.70 -25.11
CA LYS A 495 -20.33 -43.94 -23.91
C LYS A 495 -19.62 -44.96 -23.02
N THR A 496 -19.69 -44.76 -21.71
CA THR A 496 -19.89 -45.84 -20.73
C THR A 496 -20.53 -45.30 -19.46
N THR A 497 -21.71 -45.84 -19.14
CA THR A 497 -22.43 -45.91 -17.86
C THR A 497 -21.74 -46.95 -16.96
N SER A 498 -21.90 -47.11 -15.64
CA SER A 498 -22.71 -46.54 -14.55
C SER A 498 -22.19 -47.15 -13.23
N GLU A 499 -22.64 -46.58 -12.09
CA GLU A 499 -22.85 -47.22 -10.77
C GLU A 499 -21.68 -47.49 -9.81
N GLY A 500 -21.89 -46.97 -8.57
CA GLY A 500 -21.65 -47.70 -7.33
C GLY A 500 -20.37 -47.37 -6.57
N PHE A 501 -20.47 -46.68 -5.44
CA PHE A 501 -20.28 -47.27 -4.11
C PHE A 501 -20.13 -46.17 -3.04
N VAL A 502 -21.24 -45.85 -2.40
CA VAL A 502 -21.29 -45.28 -1.05
C VAL A 502 -21.36 -46.47 -0.10
N GLU A 503 -20.27 -46.77 0.61
CA GLU A 503 -20.31 -47.51 1.89
C GLU A 503 -18.93 -47.57 2.55
N HIS A 504 -18.92 -47.55 3.90
CA HIS A 504 -17.78 -47.64 4.85
C HIS A 504 -16.98 -46.32 5.04
N VAL A 505 -16.98 -45.64 6.20
CA VAL A 505 -17.04 -46.14 7.59
C VAL A 505 -17.70 -45.09 8.51
N LYS A 506 -18.80 -45.48 9.15
CA LYS A 506 -19.23 -44.97 10.46
C LYS A 506 -18.86 -46.04 11.50
N HIS A 507 -18.18 -45.69 12.58
CA HIS A 507 -18.67 -45.92 13.95
C HIS A 507 -17.63 -45.56 15.02
N PHE A 508 -18.14 -44.88 16.07
CA PHE A 508 -17.70 -44.76 17.48
C PHE A 508 -17.84 -43.28 17.89
N PHE A 509 -18.74 -42.82 18.77
CA PHE A 509 -19.69 -43.41 19.72
C PHE A 509 -20.97 -42.56 19.84
N ARG A 510 -22.01 -43.17 20.40
CA ARG A 510 -23.35 -42.63 20.71
C ARG A 510 -23.46 -42.17 22.17
N ASP A 511 -24.39 -41.22 22.38
CA ASP A 511 -25.32 -41.00 23.52
C ASP A 511 -24.71 -40.90 24.94
N GLY A 512 -25.03 -39.94 25.81
CA GLY A 512 -25.99 -38.84 25.80
C GLY A 512 -26.14 -38.25 27.21
N ASP A 513 -27.04 -37.27 27.29
CA ASP A 513 -27.82 -36.79 28.45
C ASP A 513 -27.43 -35.52 29.21
N ASN A 514 -28.50 -34.83 29.58
CA ASN A 514 -28.66 -33.43 29.97
C ASN A 514 -28.14 -33.09 31.39
N SER A 515 -27.62 -31.87 31.57
CA SER A 515 -28.06 -30.97 32.65
C SER A 515 -27.56 -29.55 32.41
N ALA A 516 -28.42 -28.58 32.71
CA ALA A 516 -28.14 -27.15 32.65
C ALA A 516 -27.13 -26.74 33.74
N MET A 517 -26.23 -25.81 33.42
CA MET A 517 -26.01 -24.57 34.20
C MET A 517 -24.97 -23.64 33.56
N SER A 518 -25.19 -22.36 33.84
CA SER A 518 -24.50 -21.12 33.46
C SER A 518 -22.97 -21.10 33.43
N GLY A 519 -22.43 -20.35 32.45
CA GLY A 519 -21.07 -19.78 32.46
C GLY A 519 -20.35 -20.01 31.13
N SER A 520 -20.39 -19.05 30.19
CA SER A 520 -19.63 -19.17 28.95
C SER A 520 -18.14 -18.95 29.24
N ALA A 521 -17.40 -20.04 29.44
CA ALA A 521 -15.94 -20.02 29.44
C ALA A 521 -15.43 -19.60 28.05
N VAL A 522 -14.50 -18.65 28.02
CA VAL A 522 -13.70 -18.33 26.83
C VAL A 522 -12.63 -19.43 26.73
N ASP A 523 -12.45 -20.02 25.55
CA ASP A 523 -11.50 -21.10 25.30
C ASP A 523 -10.38 -20.61 24.36
N ASP A 524 -9.20 -21.23 24.44
CA ASP A 524 -7.95 -20.84 23.75
C ASP A 524 -8.09 -20.75 22.23
N SER A 525 -9.07 -21.46 21.67
CA SER A 525 -9.46 -21.39 20.26
C SER A 525 -9.84 -19.99 19.75
N LYS A 526 -10.00 -19.01 20.65
CA LYS A 526 -10.29 -17.59 20.33
C LYS A 526 -9.06 -16.68 20.36
N CYS A 527 -7.91 -17.15 20.85
CA CYS A 527 -6.70 -16.36 20.95
C CYS A 527 -5.83 -16.56 19.71
N VAL A 528 -5.51 -15.45 19.04
CA VAL A 528 -4.68 -15.48 17.82
C VAL A 528 -3.56 -14.47 17.96
N TYR A 529 -2.32 -14.93 17.77
CA TYR A 529 -1.17 -14.05 17.66
C TYR A 529 -1.23 -13.29 16.33
N LYS A 530 -1.47 -11.98 16.40
CA LYS A 530 -1.50 -11.14 15.21
C LYS A 530 -0.13 -10.54 14.97
N TRP A 531 0.51 -10.99 13.89
CA TRP A 531 1.76 -10.42 13.40
C TRP A 531 1.67 -8.92 13.10
N SER A 532 0.49 -8.41 12.73
CA SER A 532 0.26 -6.98 12.48
C SER A 532 0.42 -6.12 13.73
N SER A 533 0.10 -6.65 14.91
CA SER A 533 0.22 -5.93 16.19
C SER A 533 1.33 -6.49 17.08
N LEU A 534 1.98 -7.57 16.66
CA LEU A 534 2.91 -8.43 17.42
C LEU A 534 2.37 -8.80 18.82
N SER A 535 1.06 -9.04 18.92
CA SER A 535 0.35 -9.29 20.18
C SER A 535 -0.70 -10.40 20.04
N CYS A 536 -1.11 -10.95 21.18
CA CYS A 536 -2.25 -11.85 21.27
C CYS A 536 -3.56 -11.08 21.23
N THR A 537 -4.49 -11.52 20.39
CA THR A 537 -5.79 -10.86 20.27
C THR A 537 -6.95 -11.81 20.59
N PRO A 538 -8.01 -11.33 21.29
CA PRO A 538 -8.16 -9.96 21.84
C PRO A 538 -7.24 -9.71 23.06
N GLU A 539 -6.56 -8.57 23.10
CA GLU A 539 -5.55 -8.23 24.13
C GLU A 539 -6.13 -8.21 25.55
N ASP A 540 -7.43 -7.96 25.66
CA ASP A 540 -8.19 -7.86 26.91
C ASP A 540 -8.43 -9.24 27.58
N SER A 541 -8.30 -10.32 26.81
CA SER A 541 -8.65 -11.69 27.23
C SER A 541 -7.60 -12.73 26.87
N CYS A 542 -6.61 -12.37 26.05
CA CYS A 542 -5.57 -13.26 25.55
C CYS A 542 -4.19 -12.68 25.82
N SER A 543 -3.28 -13.52 26.29
CA SER A 543 -1.87 -13.18 26.50
C SER A 543 -0.98 -14.30 25.98
N LEU A 544 0.31 -14.01 25.80
CA LEU A 544 1.28 -15.06 25.57
C LEU A 544 1.48 -15.82 26.89
N GLN A 545 1.00 -17.06 26.93
CA GLN A 545 1.16 -18.00 28.02
C GLN A 545 1.83 -19.27 27.48
N TYR A 546 3.16 -19.35 27.53
CA TYR A 546 3.91 -20.51 27.08
C TYR A 546 3.60 -21.73 27.97
N GLN A 547 3.24 -22.85 27.35
CA GLN A 547 3.06 -24.16 27.97
C GLN A 547 4.06 -25.17 27.40
N PHE A 548 4.20 -26.32 28.08
CA PHE A 548 5.09 -27.39 27.63
C PHE A 548 4.71 -27.86 26.22
N GLY A 549 5.61 -27.65 25.26
CA GLY A 549 5.44 -28.01 23.84
C GLY A 549 5.32 -26.82 22.89
N ASP A 550 5.17 -25.59 23.39
CA ASP A 550 5.07 -24.40 22.54
C ASP A 550 6.42 -23.97 21.98
N LEU A 551 6.41 -23.58 20.71
CA LEU A 551 7.60 -23.23 19.96
C LEU A 551 7.51 -21.80 19.37
N THR A 552 6.31 -21.25 19.21
CA THR A 552 6.07 -19.95 18.56
C THR A 552 5.13 -19.08 19.37
N PRO A 553 5.16 -17.74 19.19
CA PRO A 553 4.17 -16.85 19.77
C PRO A 553 2.72 -17.19 19.38
N SER A 554 2.53 -17.85 18.23
CA SER A 554 1.21 -18.32 17.77
C SER A 554 0.71 -19.50 18.60
N GLU A 555 1.59 -20.42 19.01
CA GLU A 555 1.24 -21.55 19.88
C GLU A 555 1.07 -21.09 21.34
N ALA A 556 1.87 -20.13 21.78
CA ALA A 556 1.81 -19.56 23.12
C ALA A 556 0.59 -18.65 23.37
N CYS A 557 -0.21 -18.35 22.34
CA CYS A 557 -1.28 -17.37 22.44
C CYS A 557 -2.58 -17.98 22.99
N ARG A 558 -2.92 -17.67 24.25
CA ARG A 558 -4.01 -18.34 25.00
C ARG A 558 -4.83 -17.38 25.85
N VAL A 559 -5.96 -17.86 26.36
CA VAL A 559 -6.80 -17.07 27.27
C VAL A 559 -6.00 -16.79 28.54
N SER A 560 -6.02 -15.54 29.00
CA SER A 560 -5.25 -15.10 30.16
C SER A 560 -5.80 -15.76 31.44
N ASP A 561 -5.23 -16.89 31.86
CA ASP A 561 -5.63 -17.58 33.08
C ASP A 561 -4.68 -17.27 34.27
N SER A 562 -5.21 -17.25 35.49
CA SER A 562 -4.50 -16.80 36.70
C SER A 562 -3.62 -17.89 37.36
N SER A 563 -2.95 -18.75 36.60
CA SER A 563 -2.14 -19.83 37.20
C SER A 563 -0.78 -20.06 36.55
N ASN A 564 0.24 -20.23 37.41
CA ASN A 564 1.57 -20.85 37.25
C ASN A 564 2.47 -20.56 36.03
N ALA A 565 2.05 -19.80 35.00
CA ALA A 565 2.86 -19.48 33.84
C ALA A 565 4.07 -18.58 34.17
N ILE A 566 4.04 -17.86 35.30
CA ILE A 566 5.11 -16.95 35.72
C ILE A 566 6.46 -17.65 35.98
N LYS A 567 6.48 -18.97 36.20
CA LYS A 567 7.71 -19.76 36.40
C LYS A 567 8.18 -20.51 35.15
N ILE A 568 7.43 -20.42 34.04
CA ILE A 568 7.79 -21.12 32.81
C ILE A 568 8.84 -20.31 32.05
N PRO A 569 9.95 -20.92 31.59
CA PRO A 569 10.94 -20.25 30.77
C PRO A 569 10.36 -19.69 29.46
N GLN A 570 10.68 -18.44 29.17
CA GLN A 570 10.29 -17.71 27.97
C GLN A 570 11.44 -16.80 27.49
N GLN A 571 11.27 -16.11 26.35
CA GLN A 571 12.26 -15.17 25.80
C GLN A 571 13.67 -15.77 25.77
N PHE A 572 13.83 -16.84 24.99
CA PHE A 572 15.08 -17.56 24.87
C PHE A 572 16.08 -16.76 24.03
N HIS A 573 17.33 -16.69 24.48
CA HIS A 573 18.41 -16.05 23.72
C HIS A 573 19.66 -16.91 23.72
N LEU A 574 20.21 -17.10 22.53
CA LEU A 574 21.46 -17.79 22.30
C LEU A 574 22.53 -16.79 21.84
N ALA A 575 23.75 -16.92 22.32
CA ALA A 575 24.89 -16.15 21.85
C ALA A 575 26.16 -16.99 21.87
N PHE A 576 26.96 -16.93 20.81
CA PHE A 576 28.22 -17.68 20.76
C PHE A 576 29.13 -17.35 21.94
N ALA A 577 29.79 -18.37 22.47
CA ALA A 577 30.67 -18.25 23.63
C ALA A 577 31.87 -19.22 23.52
N GLY A 578 32.66 -19.32 24.60
CA GLY A 578 33.86 -20.14 24.67
C GLY A 578 35.14 -19.35 24.41
N GLU A 579 36.26 -19.81 24.98
CA GLU A 579 37.58 -19.22 24.73
C GLU A 579 38.04 -19.46 23.29
N GLU A 580 37.69 -20.62 22.73
CA GLU A 580 37.91 -20.98 21.33
C GLU A 580 36.59 -20.95 20.54
N ALA A 581 36.62 -20.43 19.31
CA ALA A 581 35.43 -20.31 18.46
C ALA A 581 34.79 -21.69 18.23
N GLY A 582 33.48 -21.78 18.49
CA GLY A 582 32.69 -23.00 18.34
C GLY A 582 32.63 -23.90 19.58
N THR A 583 33.37 -23.57 20.64
CA THR A 583 33.47 -24.44 21.81
C THR A 583 32.51 -24.12 22.95
N GLY A 584 31.69 -23.07 22.79
CA GLY A 584 30.68 -22.73 23.78
C GLY A 584 29.47 -21.96 23.25
N MET A 585 28.41 -21.96 24.06
CA MET A 585 27.16 -21.25 23.80
C MET A 585 26.64 -20.64 25.11
N THR A 586 26.25 -19.37 25.06
CA THR A 586 25.46 -18.74 26.12
C THR A 586 24.00 -19.07 25.88
N ILE A 587 23.34 -19.64 26.88
CA ILE A 587 21.91 -19.95 26.85
C ILE A 587 21.23 -19.06 27.91
N SER A 588 20.26 -18.27 27.46
CA SER A 588 19.51 -17.35 28.31
C SER A 588 18.00 -17.53 28.16
N TRP A 589 17.26 -17.30 29.24
CA TRP A 589 15.80 -17.32 29.27
C TRP A 589 15.29 -16.41 30.40
N THR A 590 14.00 -16.12 30.42
CA THR A 590 13.37 -15.30 31.45
C THR A 590 12.18 -16.01 32.11
N THR A 591 11.85 -15.60 33.34
CA THR A 591 10.62 -15.96 34.06
C THR A 591 10.06 -14.72 34.78
N PHE A 592 8.75 -14.67 35.03
CA PHE A 592 8.12 -13.60 35.82
C PHE A 592 8.11 -13.90 37.33
N ALA A 593 8.76 -14.98 37.76
CA ALA A 593 8.95 -15.33 39.16
C ALA A 593 10.28 -16.08 39.32
N LEU A 594 11.00 -15.79 40.41
CA LEU A 594 12.29 -16.40 40.70
C LEU A 594 12.15 -17.93 40.81
N ASP A 595 12.76 -18.63 39.87
CA ASP A 595 13.15 -20.03 39.97
C ASP A 595 14.38 -20.17 40.90
N ASN A 596 14.26 -21.00 41.92
CA ASN A 596 15.32 -21.23 42.92
C ASN A 596 16.22 -22.41 42.55
N ASP A 597 15.86 -23.19 41.54
CA ASP A 597 16.64 -24.34 41.07
C ASP A 597 16.73 -24.41 39.53
N PRO A 598 17.15 -23.32 38.87
CA PRO A 598 17.25 -23.28 37.42
C PRO A 598 18.32 -24.24 36.91
N ALA A 599 18.00 -24.99 35.85
CA ALA A 599 18.92 -25.92 35.22
C ALA A 599 18.82 -25.87 33.69
N VAL A 600 19.89 -26.33 33.04
CA VAL A 600 19.98 -26.54 31.60
C VAL A 600 20.29 -27.99 31.32
N TRP A 601 19.61 -28.57 30.35
CA TRP A 601 19.95 -29.88 29.82
C TRP A 601 20.41 -29.74 28.38
N LEU A 602 21.46 -30.48 28.01
CA LEU A 602 22.04 -30.50 26.67
C LEU A 602 22.25 -31.94 26.21
N GLY A 603 22.12 -32.17 24.90
CA GLY A 603 22.45 -33.46 24.29
C GLY A 603 22.63 -33.35 22.78
N SER A 604 23.18 -34.40 22.17
CA SER A 604 23.36 -34.49 20.71
C SER A 604 22.10 -34.93 19.96
N THR A 605 21.02 -35.26 20.66
CA THR A 605 19.72 -35.62 20.08
C THR A 605 18.60 -35.17 21.02
N GLU A 606 17.43 -34.83 20.47
CA GLU A 606 16.24 -34.38 21.21
C GLU A 606 15.83 -35.27 22.40
N THR A 607 16.04 -36.59 22.29
CA THR A 607 15.62 -37.57 23.31
C THR A 607 16.69 -37.91 24.36
N LYS A 608 17.92 -37.39 24.23
CA LYS A 608 19.08 -37.75 25.07
C LYS A 608 19.74 -36.54 25.72
N LEU A 609 18.95 -35.76 26.46
CA LEU A 609 19.43 -34.58 27.18
C LEU A 609 19.94 -34.95 28.58
N LYS A 610 21.09 -34.39 28.98
CA LYS A 610 21.64 -34.51 30.34
C LYS A 610 21.77 -33.14 30.98
N VAL A 611 21.57 -33.05 32.30
CA VAL A 611 21.81 -31.81 33.05
C VAL A 611 23.27 -31.40 32.85
N VAL A 612 23.50 -30.13 32.52
CA VAL A 612 24.84 -29.54 32.49
C VAL A 612 25.24 -29.22 33.92
N THR A 613 26.19 -29.97 34.49
CA THR A 613 26.60 -29.84 35.90
C THR A 613 27.75 -28.88 36.13
N ASP A 614 28.49 -28.56 35.07
CA ASP A 614 29.78 -27.85 35.15
C ASP A 614 29.62 -26.37 34.79
N THR A 615 28.41 -25.81 34.98
CA THR A 615 28.10 -24.42 34.68
C THR A 615 27.25 -23.79 35.77
N GLU A 616 27.45 -22.49 35.98
CA GLU A 616 26.65 -21.68 36.88
C GLU A 616 25.54 -20.98 36.09
N VAL A 617 24.32 -20.99 36.63
CA VAL A 617 23.21 -20.20 36.08
C VAL A 617 23.09 -18.92 36.91
N VAL A 618 23.36 -17.78 36.27
CA VAL A 618 23.26 -16.46 36.89
C VAL A 618 21.87 -15.90 36.66
N ALA A 619 21.14 -15.60 37.74
CA ALA A 619 19.85 -14.92 37.69
C ALA A 619 20.02 -13.42 37.97
N LYS A 620 19.38 -12.57 37.15
CA LYS A 620 19.36 -11.11 37.30
C LYS A 620 17.94 -10.58 37.15
N SER A 621 17.62 -9.51 37.88
CA SER A 621 16.42 -8.71 37.66
C SER A 621 16.83 -7.24 37.73
N TYR A 622 16.40 -6.43 36.76
CA TYR A 622 16.79 -5.02 36.67
C TYR A 622 15.62 -4.07 37.00
N TYR A 623 14.38 -4.48 36.74
CA TYR A 623 13.19 -3.68 37.00
C TYR A 623 12.11 -4.47 37.74
N LYS A 624 11.54 -3.83 38.78
CA LYS A 624 10.44 -4.35 39.59
C LYS A 624 9.46 -3.23 39.97
N ASP A 625 8.17 -3.52 39.83
CA ASP A 625 7.08 -2.76 40.44
C ASP A 625 6.04 -3.69 41.11
N ASP A 626 4.91 -3.13 41.55
CA ASP A 626 3.89 -3.86 42.32
C ASP A 626 3.25 -5.01 41.51
N ASP A 627 3.19 -4.87 40.18
CA ASP A 627 2.49 -5.80 39.28
C ASP A 627 3.43 -6.45 38.24
N TYR A 628 4.72 -6.12 38.26
CA TYR A 628 5.72 -6.61 37.30
C TYR A 628 7.07 -6.92 37.95
N GLU A 629 7.58 -8.11 37.70
CA GLU A 629 8.95 -8.49 38.03
C GLU A 629 9.43 -9.55 37.02
N LEU A 630 10.58 -9.33 36.39
CA LEU A 630 11.19 -10.26 35.43
C LEU A 630 12.57 -10.70 35.90
N TYR A 631 12.84 -11.99 35.84
CA TYR A 631 14.12 -12.62 36.13
C TYR A 631 14.73 -13.15 34.84
N SER A 632 15.94 -12.71 34.50
CA SER A 632 16.74 -13.22 33.38
C SER A 632 17.82 -14.17 33.88
N TYR A 633 17.89 -15.35 33.28
CA TYR A 633 18.86 -16.39 33.57
C TYR A 633 19.86 -16.47 32.44
N HIS A 634 21.14 -16.60 32.77
CA HIS A 634 22.21 -16.78 31.81
C HIS A 634 23.15 -17.87 32.26
N THR A 635 23.56 -18.73 31.33
CA THR A 635 24.60 -19.73 31.57
C THR A 635 25.45 -19.93 30.33
N VAL A 636 26.73 -20.22 30.52
CA VAL A 636 27.65 -20.54 29.42
C VAL A 636 27.93 -22.04 29.47
N VAL A 637 27.59 -22.74 28.39
CA VAL A 637 27.96 -24.15 28.23
C VAL A 637 29.22 -24.22 27.39
N SER A 638 30.24 -24.93 27.88
CA SER A 638 31.56 -25.06 27.26
C SER A 638 31.86 -26.51 26.88
N GLY A 639 32.94 -26.73 26.12
CA GLY A 639 33.36 -28.06 25.69
C GLY A 639 32.51 -28.64 24.57
N LEU A 640 31.90 -27.76 23.76
CA LEU A 640 31.13 -28.14 22.58
C LEU A 640 32.06 -28.34 21.38
N GLU A 641 31.63 -29.14 20.41
CA GLU A 641 32.32 -29.29 19.14
C GLU A 641 31.91 -28.14 18.20
N PRO A 642 32.85 -27.54 17.46
CA PRO A 642 32.54 -26.52 16.47
C PRO A 642 31.59 -27.01 15.37
N ASN A 643 30.78 -26.10 14.82
CA ASN A 643 29.84 -26.37 13.72
C ASN A 643 28.96 -27.62 13.92
N THR A 644 28.46 -27.80 15.14
CA THR A 644 27.71 -29.00 15.55
C THR A 644 26.36 -28.61 16.13
N GLU A 645 25.31 -29.32 15.72
CA GLU A 645 23.96 -29.15 16.26
C GLU A 645 23.84 -29.83 17.64
N TYR A 646 23.29 -29.09 18.60
CA TYR A 646 22.92 -29.57 19.92
C TYR A 646 21.47 -29.28 20.24
N PHE A 647 20.86 -30.14 21.04
CA PHE A 647 19.50 -30.00 21.55
C PHE A 647 19.56 -29.60 23.02
N TYR A 648 18.71 -28.67 23.43
CA TYR A 648 18.68 -28.13 24.78
C TYR A 648 17.27 -27.91 25.31
N ARG A 649 17.15 -27.87 26.64
CA ARG A 649 15.98 -27.38 27.38
C ARG A 649 16.43 -26.68 28.65
N VAL A 650 15.61 -25.80 29.20
CA VAL A 650 15.91 -25.03 30.42
C VAL A 650 14.71 -25.02 31.37
N GLY A 651 14.92 -24.63 32.63
CA GLY A 651 13.85 -24.48 33.63
C GLY A 651 14.16 -25.20 34.95
N SER A 652 13.15 -25.44 35.77
CA SER A 652 13.34 -25.98 37.12
C SER A 652 13.85 -27.42 37.11
N ALA A 653 14.91 -27.69 37.88
CA ALA A 653 15.48 -29.02 38.06
C ALA A 653 14.51 -29.99 38.77
N SER A 654 13.77 -29.49 39.75
CA SER A 654 12.89 -30.28 40.63
C SER A 654 11.46 -30.41 40.09
N ASP A 655 11.00 -29.47 39.25
CA ASP A 655 9.64 -29.48 38.71
C ASP A 655 9.62 -29.49 37.18
N LYS A 656 9.22 -30.63 36.61
CA LYS A 656 9.12 -30.83 35.16
C LYS A 656 8.05 -29.97 34.50
N THR A 657 7.08 -29.43 35.25
CA THR A 657 6.04 -28.57 34.70
C THR A 657 6.55 -27.16 34.37
N PHE A 658 7.70 -26.77 34.95
CA PHE A 658 8.39 -25.51 34.68
C PHE A 658 9.66 -25.71 33.81
N GLN A 659 9.69 -26.77 33.01
CA GLN A 659 10.74 -27.00 32.02
C GLN A 659 10.23 -26.61 30.62
N SER A 660 11.09 -25.99 29.82
CA SER A 660 10.78 -25.65 28.43
C SER A 660 10.60 -26.90 27.55
N ALA A 661 10.00 -26.69 26.38
CA ALA A 661 10.16 -27.62 25.27
C ALA A 661 11.64 -27.74 24.85
N VAL A 662 11.97 -28.79 24.10
CA VAL A 662 13.31 -28.97 23.54
C VAL A 662 13.46 -28.05 22.32
N SER A 663 14.56 -27.33 22.25
CA SER A 663 15.00 -26.55 21.07
C SER A 663 16.40 -27.02 20.66
N SER A 664 16.87 -26.63 19.48
CA SER A 664 18.24 -26.91 19.03
C SER A 664 18.99 -25.64 18.67
N PHE A 665 20.31 -25.72 18.60
CA PHE A 665 21.18 -24.68 18.07
C PHE A 665 22.41 -25.30 17.43
N THR A 666 23.05 -24.56 16.54
CA THR A 666 24.37 -24.92 15.97
C THR A 666 25.46 -24.05 16.57
N THR A 667 26.57 -24.66 17.00
CA THR A 667 27.74 -23.93 17.50
C THR A 667 28.47 -23.18 16.39
N ALA A 668 29.21 -22.14 16.75
CA ALA A 668 30.06 -21.43 15.79
C ALA A 668 31.09 -22.36 15.13
N ARG A 669 31.58 -21.95 13.97
CA ARG A 669 32.67 -22.63 13.26
C ARG A 669 34.01 -22.38 13.96
N SER A 670 34.97 -23.28 13.73
CA SER A 670 36.33 -23.08 14.23
C SER A 670 36.99 -21.86 13.59
N SER A 671 37.88 -21.20 14.32
CA SER A 671 38.73 -20.16 13.74
C SER A 671 39.58 -20.74 12.60
N GLY A 672 39.52 -20.11 11.43
CA GLY A 672 40.23 -20.57 10.22
C GLY A 672 39.45 -21.52 9.33
N ASP A 673 38.19 -21.84 9.64
CA ASP A 673 37.27 -22.49 8.71
C ASP A 673 37.05 -21.60 7.47
N ASP A 674 37.28 -22.17 6.28
CA ASP A 674 37.21 -21.46 4.98
C ASP A 674 35.88 -21.69 4.23
N SER A 675 34.96 -22.45 4.84
CA SER A 675 33.65 -22.69 4.26
C SER A 675 32.77 -21.42 4.31
N PRO A 676 31.97 -21.18 3.26
CA PRO A 676 31.10 -20.01 3.21
C PRO A 676 30.00 -20.12 4.27
N PHE A 677 29.62 -18.96 4.82
CA PHE A 677 28.54 -18.81 5.79
C PHE A 677 27.79 -17.51 5.50
N THR A 678 26.54 -17.44 5.93
CA THR A 678 25.64 -16.30 5.71
C THR A 678 25.22 -15.71 7.04
N ILE A 679 25.23 -14.39 7.15
CA ILE A 679 24.78 -13.69 8.36
C ILE A 679 23.73 -12.66 8.00
N VAL A 680 22.83 -12.41 8.94
CA VAL A 680 21.90 -11.28 8.86
C VAL A 680 22.46 -10.14 9.71
N VAL A 681 22.51 -8.93 9.13
CA VAL A 681 22.97 -7.73 9.82
C VAL A 681 21.89 -6.64 9.71
N TYR A 682 21.43 -6.13 10.85
CA TYR A 682 20.51 -4.99 10.92
C TYR A 682 20.68 -4.24 12.25
N GLY A 683 20.12 -3.04 12.35
CA GLY A 683 19.94 -2.23 13.56
C GLY A 683 18.59 -1.52 13.49
N ASP A 684 18.22 -0.78 14.53
CA ASP A 684 17.07 0.14 14.50
C ASP A 684 15.73 -0.57 14.19
N ILE A 685 15.54 -1.80 14.68
CA ILE A 685 14.42 -2.64 14.25
C ILE A 685 13.10 -2.25 14.94
N GLY A 686 13.09 -2.05 16.26
CA GLY A 686 11.92 -1.67 17.05
C GLY A 686 10.80 -2.72 17.17
N ALA A 687 9.72 -2.35 17.88
CA ALA A 687 8.53 -3.19 18.11
C ALA A 687 7.21 -2.52 17.71
N ASP A 688 7.27 -1.53 16.82
CA ASP A 688 6.11 -0.83 16.28
C ASP A 688 5.70 -1.37 14.90
N ASP A 689 4.70 -0.73 14.28
CA ASP A 689 4.14 -1.20 13.01
C ASP A 689 5.15 -1.14 11.85
N ASN A 690 6.20 -0.31 11.95
CA ASN A 690 7.26 -0.23 10.95
C ASN A 690 8.18 -1.47 10.99
N SER A 691 8.28 -2.13 12.14
CA SER A 691 9.15 -3.30 12.32
C SER A 691 8.52 -4.61 11.87
N VAL A 692 7.20 -4.65 11.68
CA VAL A 692 6.44 -5.88 11.39
C VAL A 692 6.95 -6.62 10.16
N ALA A 693 7.20 -5.92 9.06
CA ALA A 693 7.67 -6.56 7.82
C ALA A 693 9.06 -7.18 7.99
N THR A 694 9.97 -6.45 8.63
CA THR A 694 11.34 -6.90 8.92
C THR A 694 11.32 -8.05 9.91
N ASN A 695 10.60 -7.94 11.02
CA ASN A 695 10.45 -9.00 12.02
C ASN A 695 9.90 -10.28 11.40
N LYS A 696 8.85 -10.19 10.58
CA LYS A 696 8.29 -11.35 9.89
C LYS A 696 9.32 -12.01 8.97
N TYR A 697 10.06 -11.22 8.20
CA TYR A 697 11.07 -11.74 7.28
C TYR A 697 12.24 -12.38 8.01
N VAL A 698 12.78 -11.74 9.05
CA VAL A 698 13.89 -12.31 9.83
C VAL A 698 13.48 -13.63 10.50
N ASN A 699 12.23 -13.73 10.96
CA ASN A 699 11.70 -14.97 11.52
C ASN A 699 11.59 -16.13 10.51
N THR A 700 11.62 -15.89 9.19
CA THR A 700 11.67 -16.97 8.19
C THR A 700 13.08 -17.45 7.88
N LEU A 701 14.13 -16.74 8.34
CA LEU A 701 15.52 -17.02 7.96
C LEU A 701 16.24 -18.02 8.88
N VAL A 702 15.55 -18.61 9.86
CA VAL A 702 16.17 -19.47 10.89
C VAL A 702 16.95 -20.65 10.28
N ASP A 703 16.46 -21.21 9.17
CA ASP A 703 17.12 -22.33 8.47
C ASP A 703 18.03 -21.87 7.30
N GLU A 704 18.14 -20.56 7.05
CA GLU A 704 18.84 -20.00 5.87
C GLU A 704 20.18 -19.33 6.21
N VAL A 705 20.41 -18.99 7.48
CA VAL A 705 21.57 -18.19 7.92
C VAL A 705 22.22 -18.77 9.16
N ASP A 706 23.50 -18.46 9.38
CA ASP A 706 24.30 -19.05 10.45
C ASP A 706 24.12 -18.31 11.80
N PHE A 707 23.99 -16.98 11.76
CA PHE A 707 23.71 -16.16 12.95
C PHE A 707 23.21 -14.76 12.59
N ILE A 708 22.66 -14.07 13.58
CA ILE A 708 22.26 -12.66 13.49
C ILE A 708 23.29 -11.77 14.19
N TYR A 709 23.63 -10.65 13.54
CA TYR A 709 24.43 -9.57 14.12
C TYR A 709 23.62 -8.27 14.15
N HIS A 710 23.06 -7.96 15.32
CA HIS A 710 22.19 -6.82 15.58
C HIS A 710 22.98 -5.62 16.11
N LEU A 711 22.96 -4.51 15.38
CA LEU A 711 23.76 -3.31 15.61
C LEU A 711 23.19 -2.32 16.64
N GLY A 712 22.31 -2.78 17.54
CA GLY A 712 21.68 -1.96 18.60
C GLY A 712 20.34 -1.34 18.19
N ASP A 713 19.76 -0.57 19.11
CA ASP A 713 18.44 0.08 18.98
C ASP A 713 17.32 -0.94 18.68
N MET A 714 17.11 -1.81 19.66
CA MET A 714 16.36 -3.05 19.49
C MET A 714 14.85 -2.83 19.50
N SER A 715 14.33 -2.18 20.54
CA SER A 715 12.88 -2.14 20.80
C SER A 715 12.27 -0.74 20.71
N TYR A 716 13.09 0.30 20.91
CA TYR A 716 12.64 1.68 21.16
C TYR A 716 11.62 1.77 22.31
N ALA A 717 11.81 0.96 23.35
CA ALA A 717 10.98 0.99 24.56
C ALA A 717 11.00 2.36 25.26
N ASP A 718 12.12 3.08 25.16
CA ASP A 718 12.29 4.46 25.63
C ASP A 718 11.31 5.45 24.97
N ASN A 719 10.96 5.21 23.70
CA ASN A 719 10.04 6.01 22.89
C ASN A 719 8.56 5.60 23.01
N ALA A 720 8.20 4.65 23.87
CA ALA A 720 6.85 4.12 23.98
C ALA A 720 5.76 5.18 24.31
N PHE A 721 6.17 6.34 24.84
CA PHE A 721 5.31 7.48 25.18
C PHE A 721 4.90 8.35 23.97
N LEU A 722 5.52 8.19 22.79
CA LEU A 722 5.33 9.06 21.62
C LEU A 722 3.96 8.90 20.92
N THR A 723 3.05 8.08 21.45
CA THR A 723 1.67 7.94 20.93
C THR A 723 0.67 8.66 21.84
N ALA A 724 -0.32 9.36 21.26
CA ALA A 724 -1.29 10.19 22.00
C ALA A 724 -2.08 9.44 23.09
N LYS A 725 -2.23 8.12 22.96
CA LYS A 725 -2.91 7.26 23.95
C LYS A 725 -2.02 6.86 25.14
N ARG A 726 -0.69 7.03 25.04
CA ARG A 726 0.30 6.48 25.99
C ARG A 726 1.12 7.53 26.73
N VAL A 727 0.90 8.82 26.46
CA VAL A 727 1.68 9.95 26.99
C VAL A 727 1.80 9.98 28.54
N PHE A 728 0.82 9.42 29.27
CA PHE A 728 0.80 9.40 30.73
C PHE A 728 1.00 8.00 31.37
N GLY A 729 1.21 6.95 30.57
CA GLY A 729 1.42 5.59 31.06
C GLY A 729 2.88 5.13 30.95
N PHE A 730 3.24 4.12 31.73
CA PHE A 730 4.57 3.50 31.68
C PHE A 730 4.49 2.18 30.91
N TYR A 731 5.07 2.16 29.71
CA TYR A 731 4.94 1.04 28.74
C TYR A 731 6.28 0.42 28.34
N TYR A 732 7.39 0.81 28.99
CA TYR A 732 8.75 0.42 28.62
C TYR A 732 8.90 -1.11 28.52
N GLU A 733 8.62 -1.81 29.62
CA GLU A 733 8.68 -3.27 29.67
C GLU A 733 7.68 -3.95 28.74
N GLN A 734 6.53 -3.34 28.46
CA GLN A 734 5.57 -3.89 27.50
C GLN A 734 6.14 -3.89 26.08
N VAL A 735 6.79 -2.79 25.67
CA VAL A 735 7.42 -2.67 24.35
C VAL A 735 8.66 -3.55 24.25
N TYR A 736 9.48 -3.61 25.30
CA TYR A 736 10.66 -4.47 25.34
C TYR A 736 10.26 -5.96 25.27
N ASN A 737 9.29 -6.39 26.07
CA ASN A 737 8.75 -7.75 26.03
C ASN A 737 8.12 -8.07 24.67
N LYS A 738 7.41 -7.12 24.07
CA LYS A 738 6.83 -7.27 22.73
C LYS A 738 7.91 -7.57 21.68
N PHE A 739 9.04 -6.85 21.72
CA PHE A 739 10.20 -7.12 20.88
C PHE A 739 10.73 -8.54 21.11
N MET A 740 11.08 -8.87 22.36
CA MET A 740 11.69 -10.17 22.73
C MET A 740 10.80 -11.35 22.34
N ASN A 741 9.49 -11.22 22.55
CA ASN A 741 8.51 -12.22 22.17
C ASN A 741 8.41 -12.37 20.64
N SER A 742 8.45 -11.27 19.88
CA SER A 742 8.36 -11.31 18.41
C SER A 742 9.57 -11.98 17.74
N MET A 743 10.73 -11.99 18.40
CA MET A 743 11.98 -12.56 17.90
C MET A 743 12.32 -13.93 18.50
N THR A 744 11.46 -14.44 19.40
CA THR A 744 11.69 -15.69 20.12
C THR A 744 11.93 -16.88 19.20
N ASN A 745 11.24 -16.97 18.05
CA ASN A 745 11.43 -18.11 17.13
C ASN A 745 12.88 -18.18 16.62
N VAL A 746 13.51 -17.03 16.39
CA VAL A 746 14.90 -16.94 15.95
C VAL A 746 15.87 -17.10 17.11
N MET A 747 15.68 -16.31 18.18
CA MET A 747 16.62 -16.21 19.29
C MET A 747 16.77 -17.51 20.10
N ARG A 748 15.79 -18.42 20.01
CA ARG A 748 15.84 -19.76 20.63
C ARG A 748 16.57 -20.82 19.80
N GLN A 749 16.83 -20.58 18.52
CA GLN A 749 17.43 -21.59 17.62
C GLN A 749 18.80 -21.19 17.08
N MET A 750 19.06 -19.89 17.04
CA MET A 750 20.24 -19.34 16.39
C MET A 750 20.89 -18.30 17.29
N ALA A 751 22.22 -18.19 17.21
CA ALA A 751 22.96 -17.15 17.91
C ALA A 751 22.51 -15.76 17.44
N TYR A 752 22.09 -14.94 18.40
CA TYR A 752 21.65 -13.57 18.21
C TYR A 752 22.65 -12.64 18.89
N MET A 753 23.63 -12.18 18.12
CA MET A 753 24.74 -11.37 18.59
C MET A 753 24.32 -9.90 18.54
N VAL A 754 24.25 -9.21 19.68
CA VAL A 754 23.70 -7.85 19.76
C VAL A 754 24.67 -6.86 20.40
N LEU A 755 24.64 -5.60 19.93
CA LEU A 755 25.32 -4.46 20.51
C LEU A 755 24.33 -3.54 21.23
N VAL A 756 24.84 -2.71 22.14
CA VAL A 756 24.07 -1.65 22.81
C VAL A 756 23.98 -0.44 21.86
N GLY A 757 22.76 0.04 21.61
CA GLY A 757 22.49 1.31 20.93
C GLY A 757 22.16 2.43 21.90
N ASN A 758 21.88 3.64 21.39
CA ASN A 758 21.53 4.77 22.24
C ASN A 758 20.11 4.68 22.80
N HIS A 759 19.23 3.87 22.22
CA HIS A 759 17.88 3.64 22.71
C HIS A 759 17.81 2.61 23.85
N GLU A 760 18.93 1.96 24.18
CA GLU A 760 19.07 1.10 25.36
C GLU A 760 19.71 1.82 26.56
N ALA A 761 20.02 3.13 26.45
CA ALA A 761 20.83 3.83 27.44
C ALA A 761 20.05 4.33 28.67
N GLU A 762 18.81 4.79 28.50
CA GLU A 762 17.98 5.31 29.59
C GLU A 762 16.50 5.38 29.16
N CYS A 763 15.57 5.39 30.11
CA CYS A 763 14.15 5.59 29.82
C CYS A 763 13.79 7.08 29.62
N HIS A 764 13.24 7.46 28.45
CA HIS A 764 12.86 8.84 28.12
C HIS A 764 11.40 9.21 28.44
N SER A 765 10.58 8.28 28.92
CA SER A 765 9.17 8.57 29.19
C SER A 765 9.00 9.65 30.28
N PRO A 766 7.98 10.53 30.18
CA PRO A 766 7.66 11.49 31.24
C PRO A 766 7.49 10.81 32.61
N THR A 767 6.94 9.59 32.65
CA THR A 767 6.77 8.81 33.88
C THR A 767 8.10 8.35 34.48
N CYS A 768 9.12 8.07 33.67
CA CYS A 768 10.48 7.77 34.14
C CYS A 768 11.17 9.02 34.69
N LEU A 769 11.04 10.16 34.00
CA LEU A 769 11.63 11.43 34.46
C LEU A 769 11.03 11.92 35.79
N LEU A 770 9.80 11.54 36.09
CA LEU A 770 9.07 11.94 37.30
C LEU A 770 9.20 10.93 38.46
N SER A 771 9.86 9.78 38.27
CA SER A 771 10.02 8.75 39.30
C SER A 771 11.49 8.37 39.48
N ASN A 772 12.08 8.79 40.61
CA ASN A 772 13.46 8.43 40.96
C ASN A 772 13.65 6.90 41.02
N SER A 773 12.65 6.15 41.52
CA SER A 773 12.71 4.68 41.57
C SER A 773 12.77 4.03 40.19
N LYS A 774 12.03 4.56 39.21
CA LYS A 774 12.04 4.01 37.84
C LYS A 774 13.30 4.40 37.09
N LYS A 775 13.78 5.63 37.29
CA LYS A 775 15.02 6.15 36.71
C LYS A 775 16.29 5.45 37.24
N ASP A 776 16.29 5.00 38.49
CA ASP A 776 17.45 4.31 39.07
C ASP A 776 17.49 2.81 38.69
N GLN A 777 16.35 2.23 38.27
CA GLN A 777 16.23 0.83 37.86
C GLN A 777 16.42 0.59 36.35
N LEU A 778 16.16 1.61 35.51
CA LEU A 778 16.16 1.57 34.04
C LEU A 778 17.12 2.63 33.49
#